data_AF-A0A5D4RND5-F1
#
_entry.id   AF-A0A5D4RND5-F1
#
_cell.length_a   1.000
_cell.length_b   1.000
_cell.length_c   1.000
_cell.angle_alpha   90.00
_cell.angle_beta   90.00
_cell.angle_gamma   90.00
#
_symmetry.space_group_name_H-M   'P 1'
#
loop_
_entity.id
_entity.type
_entity.pdbx_description
1 polymer ?
#
loop_
_entity_poly.entity_id
_entity_poly.type
_entity_poly.pdbx_seq_one_letter_code
_entity_poly.pdbx_strand_id
1 'polypeptide(L)'
;MMRKYNKAISAILMLQLLILMLSYTGKDILAAEEAGVDFSAKASQSVIVKPQNSNAEGSIDIHLTPKGKATNANRDPIDVVFVFDKSGSMNDSGKNPQKFQSAKDAMTAAVNFFKENAGPNDRFGFVPFDDGVETGKVVTFSPNNNIASLNLINSNSNSLSALGGTNYTQSLEAALGMFGNSTNNKYVLFMTDGEPTFSNVNEKVTYRSCAYIFWGCENVTALKEVHYEIYGQKPNLSNSVYFYNGSQKTFISKSVNETVESIRAHGVSMAQKLAEKDVKLFSIGFGNNTEVDMNYLRSLSSVTGVAARQATQENIASIFRDISADMDTPAISGEIKVDLKKYSSKVSLIEGTGARIDENGFASIKFNLPYPINQNAPQPIDLNLPLSFKDLGIYTFDNISIVYTDLNGRKITKPHSPVTIEVKEDAPPGFRGTMNLKGTINTPDNLIKISGSTDKTNEFEVEYTLNPYGLVNNIVKGSLTDLKIVQPLPRGLSLVSSPGAENSKDKEEIILTLPQTIGYSNGRFSPEQVTVSFKVKGEWALSNVKMPAATLHYKDSRSGKENQTTIAASSQVINMKVRLKDTTKQQAYDGDAAGIISKIDLSDNGKKLAQTGFPNDQGLLNQPIMDMRFTDNNKAIEVFYSDKKSKATIYLVLDYEMTGVDTGKSYNSSEKANEHVNVKLTKLVAGQGVKYYHSVTTDKGTTDWKEFTPDEVILLTEPGQNIIKIKSAGGFSASDLPVTKTITIEKRIESISVSPDPIEVEVGKTAAFQLVILPADATNKNLNTTVSNTDIAAIVNGNSINGRTPGITELIVKTTDGSKLEARVRIIVKDPYIGLEEIKFKKPVFKLNLNEKIAIESVLIFNPDNATNKEIVEVASTVPGSVAVKEENGNYYLVAEKAGYSTVTAEAEEQRDKSKPKASALFEVSDKQAGGDNGASGEGRW
;
A
#
# COMPACT_ATOMS: atom_id res chain seq x y z
N MET A 1 -14.63 32.80 -66.46
CA MET A 1 -13.52 33.20 -65.57
C MET A 1 -13.79 32.96 -64.08
N MET A 2 -15.04 32.96 -63.58
CA MET A 2 -15.34 32.67 -62.15
C MET A 2 -15.34 31.20 -61.71
N ARG A 3 -15.40 30.21 -62.62
CA ARG A 3 -15.47 28.78 -62.25
C ARG A 3 -14.12 28.11 -61.94
N LYS A 4 -12.98 28.71 -62.33
CA LYS A 4 -11.64 28.18 -62.03
C LYS A 4 -11.07 28.71 -60.70
N TYR A 5 -11.55 29.85 -60.19
CA TYR A 5 -11.11 30.39 -58.90
C TYR A 5 -11.78 29.69 -57.69
N ASN A 6 -13.03 29.24 -57.81
CA ASN A 6 -13.71 28.58 -56.68
C ASN A 6 -13.19 27.17 -56.35
N LYS A 7 -12.61 26.44 -57.32
CA LYS A 7 -12.01 25.12 -57.04
C LYS A 7 -10.64 25.21 -56.35
N ALA A 8 -9.86 26.25 -56.64
CA ALA A 8 -8.57 26.46 -55.97
C ALA A 8 -8.76 26.93 -54.51
N ILE A 9 -9.73 27.81 -54.26
CA ILE A 9 -10.03 28.30 -52.91
C ILE A 9 -10.63 27.18 -52.04
N SER A 10 -11.52 26.34 -52.59
CA SER A 10 -12.07 25.19 -51.84
C SER A 10 -11.03 24.10 -51.55
N ALA A 11 -10.03 23.91 -52.42
CA ALA A 11 -8.95 22.95 -52.18
C ALA A 11 -7.96 23.47 -51.14
N ILE A 12 -7.67 24.78 -51.11
CA ILE A 12 -6.83 25.41 -50.09
C ILE A 12 -7.53 25.44 -48.73
N LEU A 13 -8.84 25.72 -48.69
CA LEU A 13 -9.62 25.63 -47.45
C LEU A 13 -9.76 24.19 -46.94
N MET A 14 -9.93 23.18 -47.82
CA MET A 14 -9.91 21.78 -47.39
C MET A 14 -8.53 21.33 -46.93
N LEU A 15 -7.44 21.80 -47.53
CA LEU A 15 -6.08 21.47 -47.08
C LEU A 15 -5.77 22.14 -45.73
N GLN A 16 -6.25 23.37 -45.51
CA GLN A 16 -6.15 24.03 -44.20
C GLN A 16 -7.07 23.40 -43.15
N LEU A 17 -8.26 22.89 -43.52
CA LEU A 17 -9.11 22.12 -42.61
C LEU A 17 -8.54 20.73 -42.32
N LEU A 18 -7.86 20.10 -43.29
CA LEU A 18 -7.18 18.81 -43.09
C LEU A 18 -5.92 18.99 -42.23
N ILE A 19 -5.19 20.11 -42.36
CA ILE A 19 -4.07 20.47 -41.48
C ILE A 19 -4.57 20.86 -40.08
N LEU A 20 -5.75 21.49 -39.93
CA LEU A 20 -6.40 21.73 -38.63
C LEU A 20 -7.00 20.46 -38.00
N MET A 21 -7.47 19.51 -38.80
CA MET A 21 -7.96 18.20 -38.34
C MET A 21 -6.82 17.20 -38.04
N LEU A 22 -5.64 17.37 -38.65
CA LEU A 22 -4.40 16.63 -38.34
C LEU A 22 -3.58 17.27 -37.21
N SER A 23 -4.02 18.40 -36.65
CA SER A 23 -3.41 19.02 -35.46
C SER A 23 -4.31 19.00 -34.22
N TYR A 24 -5.43 18.28 -34.26
CA TYR A 24 -6.32 18.07 -33.11
C TYR A 24 -6.75 16.59 -32.93
N THR A 25 -5.79 15.68 -33.02
CA THR A 25 -5.79 14.45 -32.22
C THR A 25 -4.41 14.20 -31.63
N GLY A 26 -3.77 15.26 -31.13
CA GLY A 26 -2.74 15.12 -30.11
C GLY A 26 -3.43 14.87 -28.77
N LYS A 27 -3.99 13.67 -28.57
CA LYS A 27 -3.90 13.12 -27.23
C LYS A 27 -2.41 12.91 -27.03
N ASP A 28 -1.75 13.86 -26.38
CA ASP A 28 -0.57 13.57 -25.60
C ASP A 28 -0.97 12.52 -24.56
N ILE A 29 -1.02 11.26 -25.01
CA ILE A 29 -0.45 10.21 -24.20
C ILE A 29 1.00 10.64 -24.12
N LEU A 30 1.36 11.38 -23.06
CA LEU A 30 2.75 11.58 -22.69
C LEU A 30 3.36 10.18 -22.67
N ALA A 31 4.05 9.79 -23.75
CA ALA A 31 4.89 8.62 -23.74
C ALA A 31 5.85 8.89 -22.58
N ALA A 32 5.74 8.10 -21.51
CA ALA A 32 6.62 8.23 -20.37
C ALA A 32 8.06 8.21 -20.91
N GLU A 33 8.82 9.27 -20.66
CA GLU A 33 10.19 9.38 -21.15
C GLU A 33 10.97 8.13 -20.70
N GLU A 34 11.56 7.40 -21.65
CA GLU A 34 12.29 6.17 -21.34
C GLU A 34 13.44 6.47 -20.38
N ALA A 35 13.70 5.55 -19.44
CA ALA A 35 14.78 5.70 -18.47
C ALA A 35 16.14 5.81 -19.18
N GLY A 36 16.93 6.81 -18.83
CA GLY A 36 18.23 7.04 -19.44
C GLY A 36 19.05 8.07 -18.69
N VAL A 37 20.28 8.28 -19.16
CA VAL A 37 21.24 9.21 -18.55
C VAL A 37 21.79 10.14 -19.63
N ASP A 38 21.72 11.45 -19.36
CA ASP A 38 22.46 12.49 -20.07
C ASP A 38 23.69 12.88 -19.26
N PHE A 39 24.70 13.46 -19.93
CA PHE A 39 25.91 13.89 -19.24
C PHE A 39 26.51 15.14 -19.86
N SER A 40 27.25 15.88 -19.05
CA SER A 40 28.14 16.95 -19.50
C SER A 40 29.50 16.83 -18.82
N ALA A 41 30.54 17.31 -19.48
CA ALA A 41 31.90 17.31 -18.95
C ALA A 41 32.54 18.69 -19.10
N LYS A 42 33.30 19.13 -18.10
CA LYS A 42 34.04 20.40 -18.12
C LYS A 42 35.35 20.27 -17.37
N ALA A 43 36.31 21.13 -17.67
CA ALA A 43 37.51 21.25 -16.83
C ALA A 43 37.12 21.87 -15.48
N SER A 44 37.68 21.36 -14.38
CA SER A 44 37.53 21.99 -13.06
C SER A 44 38.16 23.38 -13.01
N GLN A 45 39.28 23.53 -13.71
CA GLN A 45 39.93 24.80 -14.01
C GLN A 45 40.44 24.74 -15.45
N SER A 46 40.10 25.76 -16.26
CA SER A 46 40.53 25.82 -17.67
C SER A 46 42.03 26.11 -17.82
N VAL A 47 42.64 26.72 -16.81
CA VAL A 47 44.06 27.04 -16.75
C VAL A 47 44.61 26.59 -15.39
N ILE A 48 45.66 25.76 -15.41
CA ILE A 48 46.35 25.28 -14.22
C ILE A 48 47.85 25.61 -14.28
N VAL A 49 48.45 25.77 -13.11
CA VAL A 49 49.88 26.05 -12.96
C VAL A 49 50.67 24.76 -12.82
N LYS A 50 51.83 24.68 -13.48
CA LYS A 50 52.81 23.62 -13.26
C LYS A 50 53.79 24.02 -12.16
N PRO A 51 53.81 23.34 -11.01
CA PRO A 51 54.80 23.62 -9.97
C PRO A 51 56.22 23.25 -10.41
N GLN A 52 57.23 23.90 -9.83
CA GLN A 52 58.64 23.67 -10.16
C GLN A 52 59.07 22.22 -9.94
N ASN A 53 58.65 21.60 -8.84
CA ASN A 53 59.13 20.29 -8.38
C ASN A 53 58.07 19.18 -8.43
N SER A 54 56.95 19.41 -9.13
CA SER A 54 55.90 18.40 -9.29
C SER A 54 55.20 18.53 -10.64
N ASN A 55 54.37 17.55 -10.95
CA ASN A 55 53.43 17.65 -12.06
C ASN A 55 52.35 18.71 -11.73
N ALA A 56 51.74 19.29 -12.78
CA ALA A 56 50.50 20.04 -12.60
C ALA A 56 49.36 19.06 -12.36
N GLU A 57 48.32 19.51 -11.69
CA GLU A 57 47.13 18.70 -11.41
C GLU A 57 45.88 19.46 -11.85
N GLY A 58 44.96 18.75 -12.47
CA GLY A 58 43.66 19.27 -12.90
C GLY A 58 42.64 18.14 -12.93
N SER A 59 41.39 18.44 -13.27
CA SER A 59 40.38 17.41 -13.42
C SER A 59 39.36 17.72 -14.51
N ILE A 60 38.70 16.67 -14.98
CA ILE A 60 37.48 16.77 -15.78
C ILE A 60 36.31 16.44 -14.85
N ASP A 61 35.47 17.43 -14.60
CA ASP A 61 34.24 17.28 -13.85
C ASP A 61 33.14 16.80 -14.78
N ILE A 62 32.38 15.80 -14.33
CA ILE A 62 31.34 15.13 -15.10
C ILE A 62 30.04 15.24 -14.31
N HIS A 63 29.01 15.82 -14.93
CA HIS A 63 27.67 15.92 -14.37
C HIS A 63 26.76 14.93 -15.08
N LEU A 64 26.17 13.99 -14.35
CA LEU A 64 25.19 13.02 -14.86
C LEU A 64 23.77 13.45 -14.50
N THR A 65 22.89 13.47 -15.49
CA THR A 65 21.47 13.82 -15.34
C THR A 65 20.60 12.61 -15.70
N PRO A 66 20.12 11.84 -14.70
CA PRO A 66 19.17 10.77 -14.91
C PRO A 66 17.82 11.32 -15.37
N LYS A 67 17.15 10.59 -16.26
CA LYS A 67 15.81 10.90 -16.78
C LYS A 67 14.94 9.65 -16.91
N GLY A 68 13.65 9.86 -17.13
CA GLY A 68 12.65 8.81 -17.26
C GLY A 68 12.36 8.05 -15.96
N LYS A 69 11.63 6.94 -16.06
CA LYS A 69 11.23 6.09 -14.92
C LYS A 69 11.36 4.61 -15.27
N ALA A 70 11.62 3.77 -14.27
CA ALA A 70 11.40 2.33 -14.40
C ALA A 70 9.90 2.04 -14.31
N THR A 71 9.34 1.32 -15.29
CA THR A 71 7.90 0.97 -15.31
C THR A 71 7.65 -0.53 -15.10
N ASN A 72 8.68 -1.36 -15.31
CA ASN A 72 8.61 -2.80 -15.11
C ASN A 72 9.34 -3.19 -13.83
N ALA A 73 8.75 -4.11 -13.08
CA ALA A 73 9.33 -4.68 -11.87
C ALA A 73 10.36 -5.79 -12.17
N ASN A 74 10.36 -6.36 -13.37
CA ASN A 74 11.32 -7.41 -13.72
C ASN A 74 12.71 -6.80 -13.92
N ARG A 75 13.62 -7.10 -12.99
CA ARG A 75 15.05 -6.90 -13.17
C ARG A 75 15.70 -8.15 -13.78
N ASP A 76 16.88 -7.96 -14.37
CA ASP A 76 17.72 -9.07 -14.82
C ASP A 76 18.15 -9.96 -13.64
N PRO A 77 18.42 -11.26 -13.89
CA PRO A 77 18.96 -12.15 -12.86
C PRO A 77 20.28 -11.62 -12.28
N ILE A 78 20.50 -11.88 -11.00
CA ILE A 78 21.70 -11.44 -10.27
C ILE A 78 22.56 -12.61 -9.80
N ASP A 79 23.87 -12.37 -9.75
CA ASP A 79 24.83 -13.20 -9.04
C ASP A 79 25.39 -12.44 -7.86
N VAL A 80 25.21 -12.97 -6.66
CA VAL A 80 25.71 -12.34 -5.42
C VAL A 80 26.71 -13.27 -4.75
N VAL A 81 27.94 -12.79 -4.54
CA VAL A 81 28.93 -13.45 -3.69
C VAL A 81 29.08 -12.66 -2.39
N PHE A 82 28.76 -13.31 -1.28
CA PHE A 82 29.03 -12.80 0.06
C PHE A 82 30.47 -13.10 0.44
N VAL A 83 31.29 -12.07 0.63
CA VAL A 83 32.69 -12.21 1.07
C VAL A 83 32.76 -11.75 2.52
N PHE A 84 32.99 -12.69 3.43
CA PHE A 84 32.73 -12.51 4.86
C PHE A 84 34.01 -12.65 5.68
N ASP A 85 34.46 -11.54 6.25
CA ASP A 85 35.62 -11.51 7.13
C ASP A 85 35.33 -12.25 8.44
N LYS A 86 36.20 -13.18 8.78
CA LYS A 86 36.26 -13.90 10.07
C LYS A 86 37.65 -13.79 10.69
N SER A 87 38.36 -12.70 10.44
CA SER A 87 39.62 -12.35 11.07
C SER A 87 39.43 -12.12 12.57
N GLY A 88 40.54 -12.10 13.31
CA GLY A 88 40.55 -11.81 14.74
C GLY A 88 40.13 -10.38 15.11
N SER A 89 40.10 -9.43 14.18
CA SER A 89 39.54 -8.10 14.47
C SER A 89 38.02 -8.16 14.64
N MET A 90 37.33 -9.05 13.91
CA MET A 90 35.87 -9.20 13.93
C MET A 90 35.28 -9.54 15.31
N ASN A 91 36.09 -10.04 16.25
CA ASN A 91 35.70 -10.25 17.65
C ASN A 91 36.56 -9.47 18.66
N ASP A 92 37.30 -8.45 18.19
CA ASP A 92 38.34 -7.73 18.93
C ASP A 92 39.29 -8.68 19.69
N SER A 93 39.69 -9.78 19.03
CA SER A 93 40.48 -10.88 19.58
C SER A 93 39.88 -11.45 20.88
N GLY A 94 38.55 -11.58 20.91
CA GLY A 94 37.77 -12.09 22.04
C GLY A 94 37.27 -11.01 23.02
N LYS A 95 37.64 -9.73 22.84
CA LYS A 95 37.19 -8.64 23.73
C LYS A 95 35.77 -8.18 23.43
N ASN A 96 35.27 -8.41 22.22
CA ASN A 96 33.95 -7.97 21.77
C ASN A 96 33.28 -9.04 20.90
N PRO A 97 32.89 -10.19 21.48
CA PRO A 97 32.26 -11.28 20.73
C PRO A 97 30.92 -10.89 20.08
N GLN A 98 30.25 -9.86 20.61
CA GLN A 98 28.99 -9.35 20.07
C GLN A 98 29.15 -8.74 18.67
N LYS A 99 30.32 -8.20 18.33
CA LYS A 99 30.61 -7.65 16.98
C LYS A 99 30.47 -8.72 15.91
N PHE A 100 31.14 -9.86 16.09
CA PHE A 100 31.07 -10.97 15.14
C PHE A 100 29.69 -11.61 15.11
N GLN A 101 29.01 -11.73 16.26
CA GLN A 101 27.65 -12.24 16.30
C GLN A 101 26.69 -11.35 15.52
N SER A 102 26.79 -10.02 15.67
CA SER A 102 25.98 -9.06 14.92
C SER A 102 26.20 -9.19 13.40
N ALA A 103 27.44 -9.45 12.95
CA ALA A 103 27.74 -9.73 11.55
C ALA A 103 27.06 -11.01 11.02
N LYS A 104 27.01 -12.07 11.83
CA LYS A 104 26.28 -13.31 11.51
C LYS A 104 24.76 -13.10 11.46
N ASP A 105 24.21 -12.34 12.41
CA ASP A 105 22.78 -12.01 12.44
C ASP A 105 22.39 -11.18 11.22
N ALA A 106 23.26 -10.27 10.79
CA ALA A 106 23.06 -9.50 9.57
C ALA A 106 23.14 -10.34 8.29
N MET A 107 24.07 -11.29 8.22
CA MET A 107 24.10 -12.28 7.14
C MET A 107 22.79 -13.07 7.10
N THR A 108 22.27 -13.46 8.26
CA THR A 108 20.96 -14.13 8.37
C THR A 108 19.83 -13.25 7.83
N ALA A 109 19.84 -11.96 8.15
CA ALA A 109 18.86 -11.00 7.64
C ALA A 109 18.94 -10.83 6.11
N ALA A 110 20.14 -10.76 5.55
CA ALA A 110 20.36 -10.68 4.09
C ALA A 110 19.88 -11.96 3.38
N VAL A 111 20.23 -13.13 3.92
CA VAL A 111 19.75 -14.41 3.41
C VAL A 111 18.23 -14.48 3.41
N ASN A 112 17.58 -14.06 4.50
CA ASN A 112 16.12 -14.06 4.58
C ASN A 112 15.49 -13.08 3.57
N PHE A 113 16.09 -11.90 3.39
CA PHE A 113 15.66 -10.97 2.34
C PHE A 113 15.70 -11.62 0.95
N PHE A 114 16.80 -12.28 0.58
CA PHE A 114 16.89 -12.93 -0.73
C PHE A 114 15.98 -14.16 -0.84
N LYS A 115 15.68 -14.88 0.25
CA LYS A 115 14.65 -15.95 0.19
C LYS A 115 13.26 -15.43 -0.13
N GLU A 116 12.94 -14.21 0.32
CA GLU A 116 11.66 -13.55 0.06
C GLU A 116 11.58 -12.91 -1.34
N ASN A 117 12.70 -12.44 -1.89
CA ASN A 117 12.70 -11.56 -3.08
C ASN A 117 13.49 -12.11 -4.28
N ALA A 118 14.31 -13.15 -4.14
CA ALA A 118 15.14 -13.64 -5.23
C ALA A 118 14.31 -14.23 -6.36
N GLY A 119 14.67 -13.86 -7.59
CA GLY A 119 14.18 -14.48 -8.80
C GLY A 119 14.68 -15.91 -8.97
N PRO A 120 14.01 -16.74 -9.79
CA PRO A 120 14.34 -18.16 -9.96
C PRO A 120 15.73 -18.39 -10.57
N ASN A 121 16.29 -17.39 -11.27
CA ASN A 121 17.59 -17.46 -11.93
C ASN A 121 18.71 -16.74 -11.17
N ASP A 122 18.43 -16.24 -9.96
CA ASP A 122 19.44 -15.62 -9.12
C ASP A 122 20.37 -16.67 -8.51
N ARG A 123 21.65 -16.33 -8.37
CA ARG A 123 22.67 -17.25 -7.86
C ARG A 123 23.42 -16.62 -6.70
N PHE A 124 23.67 -17.43 -5.67
CA PHE A 124 24.28 -16.97 -4.42
C PHE A 124 25.51 -17.81 -4.09
N GLY A 125 26.60 -17.15 -3.74
CA GLY A 125 27.88 -17.76 -3.35
C GLY A 125 28.41 -17.13 -2.06
N PHE A 126 29.36 -17.80 -1.41
CA PHE A 126 29.92 -17.37 -0.12
C PHE A 126 31.40 -17.71 -0.02
N VAL A 127 32.19 -16.72 0.40
CA VAL A 127 33.64 -16.78 0.59
C VAL A 127 33.98 -16.25 1.99
N PRO A 128 34.05 -17.13 3.00
CA PRO A 128 34.57 -16.77 4.31
C PRO A 128 36.11 -16.69 4.27
N PHE A 129 36.70 -15.70 4.94
CA PHE A 129 38.15 -15.49 4.91
C PHE A 129 38.75 -14.93 6.20
N ASP A 130 40.03 -15.21 6.42
CA ASP A 130 40.93 -14.62 7.42
C ASP A 130 42.29 -14.30 6.75
N ASP A 131 43.38 -14.98 7.12
CA ASP A 131 44.69 -14.96 6.43
C ASP A 131 44.58 -15.55 5.02
N GLY A 132 43.55 -16.38 4.78
CA GLY A 132 43.22 -16.94 3.48
C GLY A 132 41.73 -17.27 3.37
N VAL A 133 41.34 -17.94 2.29
CA VAL A 133 39.95 -18.40 2.08
C VAL A 133 39.71 -19.70 2.85
N GLU A 134 38.65 -19.76 3.64
CA GLU A 134 38.25 -21.00 4.33
C GLU A 134 37.51 -21.93 3.37
N THR A 135 38.30 -22.64 2.55
CA THR A 135 37.82 -23.47 1.43
C THR A 135 36.76 -24.51 1.84
N GLY A 136 36.82 -25.05 3.07
CA GLY A 136 35.84 -26.00 3.59
C GLY A 136 34.45 -25.42 3.87
N LYS A 137 34.30 -24.09 3.82
CA LYS A 137 33.03 -23.38 4.08
C LYS A 137 32.56 -22.54 2.89
N VAL A 138 33.30 -22.55 1.78
CA VAL A 138 32.93 -21.87 0.53
C VAL A 138 31.63 -22.46 -0.04
N VAL A 139 30.74 -21.60 -0.53
CA VAL A 139 29.55 -21.98 -1.29
C VAL A 139 29.67 -21.43 -2.71
N THR A 140 29.63 -22.32 -3.71
CA THR A 140 29.71 -21.94 -5.13
C THR A 140 28.33 -21.81 -5.76
N PHE A 141 28.28 -21.27 -6.99
CA PHE A 141 27.06 -21.22 -7.82
C PHE A 141 26.70 -22.62 -8.38
N SER A 142 26.39 -23.58 -7.50
CA SER A 142 25.95 -24.90 -7.93
C SER A 142 24.49 -24.85 -8.44
N PRO A 143 24.19 -25.47 -9.59
CA PRO A 143 22.98 -25.21 -10.36
C PRO A 143 21.76 -25.91 -9.72
N ASN A 144 20.59 -25.26 -9.77
CA ASN A 144 19.22 -25.79 -9.55
C ASN A 144 18.47 -25.41 -8.26
N ASN A 145 19.06 -24.73 -7.26
CA ASN A 145 18.25 -24.25 -6.12
C ASN A 145 18.89 -23.07 -5.35
N ASN A 146 18.48 -21.85 -5.69
CA ASN A 146 18.91 -20.62 -5.01
C ASN A 146 18.64 -20.64 -3.49
N ILE A 147 17.50 -21.19 -3.05
CA ILE A 147 17.14 -21.32 -1.63
C ILE A 147 18.07 -22.29 -0.90
N ALA A 148 18.49 -23.38 -1.54
CA ALA A 148 19.45 -24.32 -0.96
C ALA A 148 20.82 -23.66 -0.73
N SER A 149 21.31 -22.90 -1.71
CA SER A 149 22.54 -22.10 -1.54
C SER A 149 22.39 -21.13 -0.38
N LEU A 150 21.31 -20.36 -0.33
CA LEU A 150 21.03 -19.42 0.76
C LEU A 150 20.97 -20.10 2.14
N ASN A 151 20.37 -21.29 2.25
CA ASN A 151 20.37 -22.08 3.49
C ASN A 151 21.78 -22.51 3.90
N LEU A 152 22.59 -22.98 2.95
CA LEU A 152 23.97 -23.40 3.22
C LEU A 152 24.85 -22.21 3.63
N ILE A 153 24.69 -21.07 2.96
CA ILE A 153 25.38 -19.81 3.31
C ILE A 153 25.06 -19.44 4.76
N ASN A 154 23.77 -19.47 5.14
CA ASN A 154 23.35 -19.14 6.49
C ASN A 154 23.90 -20.14 7.54
N SER A 155 23.91 -21.43 7.23
CA SER A 155 24.48 -22.45 8.12
C SER A 155 25.99 -22.27 8.27
N ASN A 156 26.70 -22.04 7.17
CA ASN A 156 28.15 -21.88 7.17
C ASN A 156 28.56 -20.62 7.91
N SER A 157 27.95 -19.47 7.63
CA SER A 157 28.25 -18.19 8.30
C SER A 157 28.05 -18.27 9.82
N ASN A 158 26.95 -18.87 10.28
CA ASN A 158 26.66 -19.03 11.70
C ASN A 158 27.67 -19.95 12.41
N SER A 159 28.25 -20.93 11.70
CA SER A 159 29.23 -21.87 12.25
C SER A 159 30.66 -21.32 12.39
N LEU A 160 30.97 -20.16 11.81
CA LEU A 160 32.34 -19.62 11.79
C LEU A 160 32.82 -19.12 13.17
N SER A 161 34.13 -19.03 13.35
CA SER A 161 34.80 -18.38 14.47
C SER A 161 35.81 -17.35 13.97
N ALA A 162 35.84 -16.18 14.62
CA ALA A 162 36.72 -15.06 14.27
C ALA A 162 38.14 -15.26 14.82
N LEU A 163 39.11 -15.49 13.92
CA LEU A 163 40.53 -15.77 14.19
C LEU A 163 41.37 -15.46 12.94
N GLY A 164 42.67 -15.21 13.11
CA GLY A 164 43.61 -14.93 12.02
C GLY A 164 43.71 -13.43 11.69
N GLY A 165 44.48 -13.10 10.67
CA GLY A 165 44.56 -11.78 10.04
C GLY A 165 43.52 -11.61 8.94
N THR A 166 43.76 -10.64 8.05
CA THR A 166 42.73 -10.07 7.18
C THR A 166 43.24 -9.97 5.75
N ASN A 167 42.81 -10.89 4.88
CA ASN A 167 43.27 -11.02 3.49
C ASN A 167 42.19 -10.64 2.47
N TYR A 168 42.27 -9.41 1.96
CA TYR A 168 41.32 -8.93 0.94
C TYR A 168 41.64 -9.46 -0.47
N THR A 169 42.90 -9.79 -0.73
CA THR A 169 43.35 -10.08 -2.10
C THR A 169 42.82 -11.43 -2.56
N GLN A 170 43.09 -12.49 -1.81
CA GLN A 170 42.68 -13.85 -2.15
C GLN A 170 41.16 -14.04 -2.05
N SER A 171 40.50 -13.36 -1.10
CA SER A 171 39.06 -13.46 -0.90
C SER A 171 38.27 -12.83 -2.05
N LEU A 172 38.67 -11.63 -2.49
CA LEU A 172 38.08 -10.97 -3.65
C LEU A 172 38.46 -11.68 -4.97
N GLU A 173 39.65 -12.26 -5.07
CA GLU A 173 40.04 -13.11 -6.20
C GLU A 173 39.17 -14.37 -6.30
N ALA A 174 38.93 -15.05 -5.18
CA ALA A 174 38.04 -16.21 -5.12
C ALA A 174 36.61 -15.84 -5.53
N ALA A 175 36.10 -14.70 -5.06
CA ALA A 175 34.79 -14.18 -5.47
C ALA A 175 34.72 -13.88 -6.97
N LEU A 176 35.75 -13.21 -7.52
CA LEU A 176 35.85 -12.93 -8.96
C LEU A 176 35.82 -14.23 -9.79
N GLY A 177 36.54 -15.25 -9.35
CA GLY A 177 36.59 -16.57 -10.00
C GLY A 177 35.23 -17.28 -10.05
N MET A 178 34.33 -17.03 -9.10
CA MET A 178 33.00 -17.68 -9.08
C MET A 178 32.10 -17.23 -10.23
N PHE A 179 32.18 -15.98 -10.67
CA PHE A 179 31.28 -15.44 -11.69
C PHE A 179 31.48 -16.07 -13.07
N GLY A 180 32.69 -16.56 -13.38
CA GLY A 180 33.01 -17.14 -14.68
C GLY A 180 32.60 -16.23 -15.84
N ASN A 181 31.86 -16.80 -16.80
CA ASN A 181 31.36 -16.08 -17.98
C ASN A 181 29.90 -15.60 -17.84
N SER A 182 29.41 -15.43 -16.62
CA SER A 182 28.04 -15.00 -16.37
C SER A 182 27.72 -13.64 -17.00
N THR A 183 26.55 -13.56 -17.61
CA THR A 183 25.93 -12.34 -18.14
C THR A 183 24.95 -11.69 -17.16
N ASN A 184 24.69 -12.32 -16.01
CA ASN A 184 23.86 -11.74 -14.95
C ASN A 184 24.53 -10.47 -14.40
N ASN A 185 23.74 -9.64 -13.72
CA ASN A 185 24.30 -8.54 -12.93
C ASN A 185 25.08 -9.13 -11.75
N LYS A 186 26.37 -8.77 -11.61
CA LYS A 186 27.30 -9.40 -10.66
C LYS A 186 27.60 -8.48 -9.49
N TYR A 187 27.51 -9.03 -8.29
CA TYR A 187 27.65 -8.30 -7.04
C TYR A 187 28.53 -9.06 -6.06
N VAL A 188 29.46 -8.35 -5.44
CA VAL A 188 30.19 -8.80 -4.26
C VAL A 188 29.72 -7.98 -3.07
N LEU A 189 29.16 -8.65 -2.07
CA LEU A 189 28.88 -8.04 -0.76
C LEU A 189 30.07 -8.33 0.15
N PHE A 190 30.95 -7.34 0.29
CA PHE A 190 32.22 -7.47 0.99
C PHE A 190 32.12 -6.94 2.41
N MET A 191 32.35 -7.80 3.39
CA MET A 191 32.06 -7.52 4.79
C MET A 191 33.33 -7.64 5.60
N THR A 192 33.71 -6.57 6.30
CA THR A 192 34.97 -6.52 7.04
C THR A 192 34.93 -5.45 8.13
N ASP A 193 35.68 -5.65 9.20
CA ASP A 193 35.89 -4.67 10.26
C ASP A 193 37.36 -4.25 10.41
N GLY A 194 38.24 -4.88 9.63
CA GLY A 194 39.68 -4.79 9.80
C GLY A 194 40.36 -3.92 8.75
N GLU A 195 41.63 -3.67 8.98
CA GLU A 195 42.56 -3.25 7.92
C GLU A 195 43.20 -4.51 7.33
N PRO A 196 43.41 -4.59 6.01
CA PRO A 196 44.04 -5.77 5.43
C PRO A 196 45.48 -5.91 5.94
N THR A 197 45.79 -7.07 6.50
CA THR A 197 47.10 -7.42 7.07
C THR A 197 47.82 -8.50 6.28
N PHE A 198 47.13 -9.16 5.35
CA PHE A 198 47.69 -10.22 4.51
C PHE A 198 47.40 -10.01 3.03
N SER A 199 48.34 -10.40 2.18
CA SER A 199 48.16 -10.48 0.73
C SER A 199 49.20 -11.39 0.09
N ASN A 200 48.77 -12.20 -0.86
CA ASN A 200 49.67 -12.95 -1.75
C ASN A 200 49.49 -12.44 -3.19
N VAL A 201 50.57 -12.14 -3.90
CA VAL A 201 50.49 -11.66 -5.28
C VAL A 201 51.61 -12.23 -6.14
N ASN A 202 51.30 -12.50 -7.41
CA ASN A 202 52.32 -12.83 -8.40
C ASN A 202 52.94 -11.54 -8.96
N GLU A 203 54.20 -11.28 -8.61
CA GLU A 203 54.93 -10.10 -9.07
C GLU A 203 56.37 -10.42 -9.46
N LYS A 204 56.98 -9.55 -10.27
CA LYS A 204 58.36 -9.73 -10.72
C LYS A 204 59.28 -9.29 -9.59
N VAL A 205 60.04 -10.23 -9.05
CA VAL A 205 61.05 -9.97 -8.02
C VAL A 205 62.45 -10.20 -8.58
N THR A 206 63.38 -9.33 -8.20
CA THR A 206 64.81 -9.49 -8.51
C THR A 206 65.54 -9.96 -7.27
N TYR A 207 66.18 -11.13 -7.35
CA TYR A 207 66.89 -11.73 -6.22
C TYR A 207 68.21 -12.34 -6.65
N ARG A 208 69.13 -12.46 -5.69
CA ARG A 208 70.43 -13.09 -5.93
C ARG A 208 70.30 -14.60 -5.86
N SER A 209 70.51 -15.28 -6.99
CA SER A 209 70.54 -16.75 -7.08
C SER A 209 71.98 -17.22 -7.18
N CYS A 210 72.39 -18.15 -6.32
CA CYS A 210 73.75 -18.70 -6.30
C CYS A 210 73.70 -20.19 -6.66
N ALA A 211 74.47 -20.61 -7.66
CA ALA A 211 74.56 -22.03 -8.01
C ALA A 211 75.57 -22.72 -7.07
N TYR A 212 75.22 -23.88 -6.51
CA TYR A 212 76.13 -24.64 -5.65
C TYR A 212 77.34 -25.24 -6.39
N ILE A 213 77.25 -25.34 -7.72
CA ILE A 213 78.22 -26.08 -8.57
C ILE A 213 79.19 -25.13 -9.30
N PHE A 214 78.83 -23.86 -9.46
CA PHE A 214 79.70 -22.81 -10.02
C PHE A 214 79.73 -21.66 -9.02
N TRP A 215 80.93 -21.21 -8.62
CA TRP A 215 81.17 -20.15 -7.63
C TRP A 215 80.73 -18.75 -8.14
N GLY A 216 79.47 -18.62 -8.54
CA GLY A 216 78.87 -17.41 -9.10
C GLY A 216 77.46 -17.21 -8.57
N CYS A 217 77.14 -15.97 -8.23
CA CYS A 217 75.79 -15.56 -7.91
C CYS A 217 75.35 -14.52 -8.95
N GLU A 218 74.15 -14.68 -9.49
CA GLU A 218 73.58 -13.77 -10.48
C GLU A 218 72.27 -13.17 -9.94
N ASN A 219 71.97 -11.94 -10.36
CA ASN A 219 70.67 -11.34 -10.10
C ASN A 219 69.68 -11.88 -11.13
N VAL A 220 68.67 -12.59 -10.65
CA VAL A 220 67.62 -13.16 -11.49
C VAL A 220 66.33 -12.38 -11.22
N THR A 221 65.68 -11.92 -12.28
CA THR A 221 64.32 -11.36 -12.22
C THR A 221 63.33 -12.41 -12.68
N ALA A 222 62.43 -12.84 -11.80
CA ALA A 222 61.41 -13.84 -12.11
C ALA A 222 60.06 -13.46 -11.51
N LEU A 223 58.97 -13.92 -12.14
CA LEU A 223 57.64 -13.84 -11.56
C LEU A 223 57.55 -14.84 -10.40
N LYS A 224 57.21 -14.37 -9.21
CA LYS A 224 57.07 -15.18 -7.99
C LYS A 224 55.80 -14.79 -7.26
N GLU A 225 55.19 -15.76 -6.57
CA GLU A 225 54.18 -15.46 -5.55
C GLU A 225 54.90 -14.90 -4.32
N VAL A 226 54.61 -13.64 -4.01
CA VAL A 226 55.17 -12.91 -2.87
C VAL A 226 54.08 -12.81 -1.81
N HIS A 227 54.43 -13.20 -0.59
CA HIS A 227 53.60 -13.14 0.60
C HIS A 227 53.91 -11.88 1.38
N TYR A 228 52.87 -11.13 1.71
CA TYR A 228 52.89 -9.92 2.51
C TYR A 228 52.09 -10.16 3.78
N GLU A 229 52.70 -9.87 4.94
CA GLU A 229 52.09 -10.11 6.25
C GLU A 229 52.43 -8.96 7.21
N ILE A 230 51.43 -8.46 7.92
CA ILE A 230 51.52 -7.51 9.04
C ILE A 230 51.03 -8.20 10.30
N TYR A 231 51.81 -8.13 11.38
CA TYR A 231 51.45 -8.71 12.67
C TYR A 231 51.86 -7.79 13.84
N GLY A 232 51.28 -8.05 15.01
CA GLY A 232 51.42 -7.20 16.20
C GLY A 232 50.20 -6.32 16.45
N GLN A 233 50.31 -5.38 17.37
CA GLN A 233 49.23 -4.45 17.74
C GLN A 233 49.73 -3.01 17.66
N LYS A 234 48.91 -2.11 17.11
CA LYS A 234 49.23 -0.67 17.01
C LYS A 234 49.59 -0.10 18.41
N PRO A 235 50.65 0.72 18.54
CA PRO A 235 51.51 1.25 17.46
C PRO A 235 52.68 0.32 17.06
N ASN A 236 52.89 -0.80 17.76
CA ASN A 236 54.04 -1.70 17.58
C ASN A 236 53.73 -2.80 16.56
N LEU A 237 53.71 -2.42 15.28
CA LEU A 237 53.52 -3.36 14.16
C LEU A 237 54.87 -3.88 13.64
N SER A 238 54.87 -5.11 13.15
CA SER A 238 55.97 -5.75 12.43
C SER A 238 55.46 -6.31 11.11
N ASN A 239 56.37 -6.56 10.17
CA ASN A 239 56.03 -7.07 8.85
C ASN A 239 56.93 -8.24 8.44
N SER A 240 56.41 -9.11 7.58
CA SER A 240 57.18 -10.12 6.87
C SER A 240 56.79 -10.08 5.39
N VAL A 241 57.77 -9.89 4.51
CA VAL A 241 57.58 -9.96 3.06
C VAL A 241 58.54 -10.98 2.50
N TYR A 242 58.05 -11.99 1.78
CA TYR A 242 58.87 -13.11 1.32
C TYR A 242 58.29 -13.85 0.12
N PHE A 243 59.12 -14.61 -0.57
CA PHE A 243 58.71 -15.57 -1.59
C PHE A 243 59.50 -16.87 -1.47
N TYR A 244 59.01 -17.93 -2.09
CA TYR A 244 59.70 -19.22 -2.13
C TYR A 244 60.58 -19.36 -3.38
N ASN A 245 61.85 -19.71 -3.17
CA ASN A 245 62.78 -20.12 -4.21
C ASN A 245 63.10 -21.62 -4.03
N GLY A 246 62.32 -22.47 -4.68
CA GLY A 246 62.28 -23.90 -4.32
C GLY A 246 61.68 -24.06 -2.93
N SER A 247 62.36 -24.78 -2.03
CA SER A 247 61.95 -24.91 -0.62
C SER A 247 62.44 -23.78 0.29
N GLN A 248 63.27 -22.87 -0.21
CA GLN A 248 63.87 -21.80 0.61
C GLN A 248 63.01 -20.53 0.62
N LYS A 249 62.69 -20.04 1.82
CA LYS A 249 62.02 -18.76 2.05
C LYS A 249 63.03 -17.62 1.90
N THR A 250 62.81 -16.72 0.94
CA THR A 250 63.66 -15.55 0.67
C THR A 250 62.89 -14.28 1.04
N PHE A 251 63.46 -13.45 1.91
CA PHE A 251 62.81 -12.24 2.41
C PHE A 251 63.11 -11.01 1.54
N ILE A 252 62.13 -10.12 1.44
CA ILE A 252 62.22 -8.83 0.78
C ILE A 252 62.21 -7.75 1.86
N SER A 253 63.24 -6.90 1.87
CA SER A 253 63.32 -5.79 2.81
C SER A 253 62.33 -4.69 2.41
N LYS A 254 61.27 -4.54 3.21
CA LYS A 254 60.31 -3.43 3.16
C LYS A 254 60.06 -2.94 4.58
N SER A 255 59.81 -1.64 4.73
CA SER A 255 59.27 -1.09 5.97
C SER A 255 57.81 -1.54 6.19
N VAL A 256 57.32 -1.39 7.42
CA VAL A 256 55.90 -1.63 7.74
C VAL A 256 54.99 -0.77 6.87
N ASN A 257 55.32 0.52 6.70
CA ASN A 257 54.49 1.43 5.90
C ASN A 257 54.43 1.01 4.42
N GLU A 258 55.58 0.71 3.80
CA GLU A 258 55.62 0.21 2.42
C GLU A 258 54.85 -1.11 2.26
N THR A 259 54.85 -1.96 3.29
CA THR A 259 54.11 -3.23 3.28
C THR A 259 52.61 -2.99 3.35
N VAL A 260 52.15 -2.10 4.24
CA VAL A 260 50.74 -1.69 4.33
C VAL A 260 50.27 -1.07 3.02
N GLU A 261 51.06 -0.16 2.43
CA GLU A 261 50.76 0.45 1.13
C GLU A 261 50.68 -0.60 0.01
N SER A 262 51.59 -1.58 -0.01
CA SER A 262 51.57 -2.68 -0.99
C SER A 262 50.30 -3.53 -0.85
N ILE A 263 49.96 -3.96 0.37
CA ILE A 263 48.74 -4.75 0.63
C ILE A 263 47.48 -3.98 0.20
N ARG A 264 47.41 -2.68 0.48
CA ARG A 264 46.29 -1.84 0.06
C ARG A 264 46.23 -1.68 -1.46
N ALA A 265 47.38 -1.50 -2.11
CA ALA A 265 47.44 -1.46 -3.57
C ALA A 265 46.95 -2.76 -4.22
N HIS A 266 47.23 -3.92 -3.61
CA HIS A 266 46.74 -5.21 -4.10
C HIS A 266 45.20 -5.31 -4.03
N GLY A 267 44.59 -4.81 -2.95
CA GLY A 267 43.13 -4.72 -2.85
C GLY A 267 42.50 -3.79 -3.90
N VAL A 268 43.11 -2.62 -4.15
CA VAL A 268 42.69 -1.71 -5.24
C VAL A 268 42.80 -2.39 -6.60
N SER A 269 43.90 -3.12 -6.86
CA SER A 269 44.06 -3.90 -8.09
C SER A 269 42.95 -4.94 -8.25
N MET A 270 42.53 -5.59 -7.17
CA MET A 270 41.41 -6.54 -7.23
C MET A 270 40.07 -5.86 -7.51
N ALA A 271 39.81 -4.68 -6.91
CA ALA A 271 38.64 -3.87 -7.24
C ALA A 271 38.62 -3.44 -8.72
N GLN A 272 39.79 -3.13 -9.30
CA GLN A 272 39.92 -2.84 -10.73
C GLN A 272 39.58 -4.06 -11.59
N LYS A 273 40.08 -5.24 -11.25
CA LYS A 273 39.73 -6.51 -11.94
C LYS A 273 38.23 -6.82 -11.86
N LEU A 274 37.61 -6.58 -10.70
CA LEU A 274 36.16 -6.69 -10.52
C LEU A 274 35.41 -5.72 -11.46
N ALA A 275 35.82 -4.46 -11.50
CA ALA A 275 35.24 -3.46 -12.38
C ALA A 275 35.36 -3.84 -13.86
N GLU A 276 36.51 -4.37 -14.31
CA GLU A 276 36.72 -4.86 -15.68
C GLU A 276 35.75 -5.98 -16.08
N LYS A 277 35.36 -6.83 -15.13
CA LYS A 277 34.37 -7.89 -15.32
C LYS A 277 32.92 -7.48 -15.03
N ASP A 278 32.70 -6.17 -14.86
CA ASP A 278 31.41 -5.58 -14.53
C ASP A 278 30.79 -6.13 -13.23
N VAL A 279 31.64 -6.36 -12.24
CA VAL A 279 31.25 -6.77 -10.89
C VAL A 279 31.21 -5.55 -9.98
N LYS A 280 30.10 -5.37 -9.28
CA LYS A 280 29.87 -4.28 -8.31
C LYS A 280 30.31 -4.73 -6.92
N LEU A 281 31.22 -3.98 -6.28
CA LEU A 281 31.76 -4.30 -4.95
C LEU A 281 31.08 -3.42 -3.88
N PHE A 282 30.12 -3.98 -3.17
CA PHE A 282 29.47 -3.33 -2.04
C PHE A 282 30.23 -3.65 -0.74
N SER A 283 31.17 -2.77 -0.37
CA SER A 283 31.90 -2.90 0.89
C SER A 283 31.07 -2.42 2.09
N ILE A 284 31.06 -3.20 3.16
CA ILE A 284 30.46 -2.87 4.46
C ILE A 284 31.56 -2.93 5.51
N GLY A 285 31.87 -1.77 6.08
CA GLY A 285 32.81 -1.65 7.20
C GLY A 285 32.10 -1.74 8.54
N PHE A 286 32.51 -2.65 9.42
CA PHE A 286 31.95 -2.74 10.78
C PHE A 286 32.77 -1.96 11.79
N GLY A 287 32.07 -1.18 12.61
CA GLY A 287 32.68 -0.39 13.67
C GLY A 287 32.72 1.09 13.35
N ASN A 288 33.25 1.86 14.29
CA ASN A 288 33.40 3.30 14.14
C ASN A 288 34.64 3.65 13.28
N ASN A 289 34.82 4.93 12.93
CA ASN A 289 35.93 5.40 12.09
C ASN A 289 37.35 5.22 12.69
N THR A 290 37.47 4.78 13.94
CA THR A 290 38.76 4.42 14.56
C THR A 290 39.07 2.93 14.45
N GLU A 291 38.04 2.12 14.21
CA GLU A 291 38.12 0.66 14.09
C GLU A 291 38.25 0.23 12.62
N VAL A 292 37.60 0.93 11.70
CA VAL A 292 37.59 0.59 10.26
C VAL A 292 37.99 1.79 9.39
N ASP A 293 38.89 1.55 8.42
CA ASP A 293 39.26 2.55 7.42
C ASP A 293 38.19 2.61 6.31
N MET A 294 37.13 3.36 6.58
CA MET A 294 36.05 3.58 5.61
C MET A 294 36.52 4.31 4.36
N ASN A 295 37.58 5.11 4.41
CA ASN A 295 38.08 5.80 3.21
C ASN A 295 38.66 4.81 2.21
N TYR A 296 39.39 3.80 2.71
CA TYR A 296 39.86 2.70 1.89
C TYR A 296 38.71 1.87 1.30
N LEU A 297 37.73 1.47 2.11
CA LEU A 297 36.59 0.69 1.60
C LEU A 297 35.77 1.48 0.57
N ARG A 298 35.59 2.80 0.77
CA ARG A 298 34.95 3.68 -0.20
C ARG A 298 35.72 3.76 -1.51
N SER A 299 37.05 3.75 -1.49
CA SER A 299 37.86 3.74 -2.71
C SER A 299 37.75 2.42 -3.48
N LEU A 300 37.65 1.29 -2.78
CA LEU A 300 37.40 -0.01 -3.42
C LEU A 300 36.03 -0.07 -4.09
N SER A 301 34.97 0.32 -3.38
CA SER A 301 33.61 0.31 -3.94
C SER A 301 33.45 1.29 -5.11
N SER A 302 34.04 2.48 -5.02
CA SER A 302 33.89 3.54 -6.04
C SER A 302 34.48 3.14 -7.40
N VAL A 303 35.56 2.36 -7.42
CA VAL A 303 36.15 1.79 -8.65
C VAL A 303 35.12 0.98 -9.44
N THR A 304 34.18 0.34 -8.75
CA THR A 304 33.11 -0.47 -9.37
C THR A 304 31.80 0.29 -9.59
N GLY A 305 31.77 1.59 -9.27
CA GLY A 305 30.62 2.48 -9.49
C GLY A 305 29.56 2.48 -8.38
N VAL A 306 29.81 1.80 -7.26
CA VAL A 306 28.90 1.74 -6.10
C VAL A 306 29.54 2.36 -4.85
N ALA A 307 28.79 2.47 -3.75
CA ALA A 307 29.26 3.09 -2.51
C ALA A 307 29.48 2.05 -1.41
N ALA A 308 30.47 2.29 -0.55
CA ALA A 308 30.64 1.55 0.70
C ALA A 308 29.72 2.11 1.80
N ARG A 309 29.30 1.24 2.72
CA ARG A 309 28.48 1.60 3.88
C ARG A 309 29.16 1.26 5.20
N GLN A 310 28.85 2.02 6.24
CA GLN A 310 29.39 1.79 7.58
C GLN A 310 28.31 1.25 8.49
N ALA A 311 28.57 0.10 9.12
CA ALA A 311 27.64 -0.56 10.00
C ALA A 311 28.14 -0.60 11.45
N THR A 312 27.20 -0.46 12.38
CA THR A 312 27.38 -0.66 13.82
C THR A 312 26.63 -1.93 14.25
N GLN A 313 26.91 -2.41 15.46
CA GLN A 313 26.19 -3.58 16.02
C GLN A 313 24.66 -3.39 16.01
N GLU A 314 24.18 -2.15 16.20
CA GLU A 314 22.76 -1.82 16.29
C GLU A 314 22.05 -1.74 14.93
N ASN A 315 22.77 -1.36 13.87
CA ASN A 315 22.13 -1.01 12.58
C ASN A 315 22.50 -1.93 11.41
N ILE A 316 23.43 -2.84 11.64
CA ILE A 316 23.97 -3.74 10.62
C ILE A 316 22.88 -4.49 9.86
N ALA A 317 21.93 -5.10 10.55
CA ALA A 317 20.86 -5.85 9.89
C ALA A 317 19.99 -4.97 8.96
N SER A 318 19.82 -3.68 9.29
CA SER A 318 19.13 -2.73 8.41
C SER A 318 19.96 -2.44 7.17
N ILE A 319 21.24 -2.11 7.33
CA ILE A 319 22.15 -1.78 6.22
C ILE A 319 22.25 -2.92 5.22
N PHE A 320 22.28 -4.17 5.70
CA PHE A 320 22.28 -5.35 4.84
C PHE A 320 21.02 -5.48 4.00
N ARG A 321 19.85 -5.26 4.59
CA ARG A 321 18.59 -5.26 3.85
C ARG A 321 18.56 -4.13 2.82
N ASP A 322 19.04 -2.95 3.19
CA ASP A 322 19.07 -1.79 2.29
C ASP A 322 19.99 -2.06 1.08
N ILE A 323 21.18 -2.62 1.30
CA ILE A 323 22.09 -3.00 0.20
C ILE A 323 21.48 -4.13 -0.65
N SER A 324 20.85 -5.11 -0.01
CA SER A 324 20.20 -6.21 -0.72
C SER A 324 19.04 -5.70 -1.60
N ALA A 325 18.29 -4.72 -1.12
CA ALA A 325 17.26 -4.04 -1.89
C ALA A 325 17.83 -3.19 -3.03
N ASP A 326 19.00 -2.57 -2.85
CA ASP A 326 19.68 -1.86 -3.94
C ASP A 326 20.11 -2.80 -5.07
N MET A 327 20.56 -4.01 -4.72
CA MET A 327 20.89 -5.06 -5.70
C MET A 327 19.65 -5.56 -6.44
N ASP A 328 18.49 -5.56 -5.77
CA ASP A 328 17.21 -5.98 -6.31
C ASP A 328 16.51 -4.90 -7.15
N THR A 329 16.93 -3.64 -7.01
CA THR A 329 16.36 -2.50 -7.73
C THR A 329 16.92 -2.44 -9.16
N PRO A 330 16.07 -2.29 -10.20
CA PRO A 330 16.53 -2.03 -11.56
C PRO A 330 17.50 -0.86 -11.61
N ALA A 331 18.62 -0.95 -12.33
CA ALA A 331 19.63 0.10 -12.35
C ALA A 331 20.22 0.30 -13.74
N ILE A 332 20.54 1.55 -14.06
CA ILE A 332 21.37 1.88 -15.22
C ILE A 332 22.82 1.94 -14.74
N SER A 333 23.62 0.98 -15.18
CA SER A 333 25.06 0.95 -14.96
C SER A 333 25.80 1.31 -16.24
N GLY A 334 26.90 2.04 -16.11
CA GLY A 334 27.72 2.43 -17.24
C GLY A 334 29.09 2.96 -16.84
N GLU A 335 29.82 3.45 -17.83
CA GLU A 335 31.11 4.09 -17.65
C GLU A 335 31.26 5.34 -18.53
N ILE A 336 31.94 6.35 -18.00
CA ILE A 336 32.42 7.51 -18.78
C ILE A 336 33.83 7.18 -19.25
N LYS A 337 34.13 7.44 -20.52
CA LYS A 337 35.44 7.23 -21.14
C LYS A 337 36.04 8.54 -21.61
N VAL A 338 37.31 8.74 -21.30
CA VAL A 338 38.14 9.85 -21.79
C VAL A 338 39.39 9.27 -22.42
N ASP A 339 39.61 9.53 -23.70
CA ASP A 339 40.81 9.06 -24.40
C ASP A 339 42.04 9.84 -23.96
N LEU A 340 43.02 9.15 -23.37
CA LEU A 340 44.30 9.74 -22.96
C LEU A 340 45.45 9.38 -23.92
N LYS A 341 45.22 8.59 -24.98
CA LYS A 341 46.28 8.06 -25.86
C LYS A 341 47.19 9.14 -26.43
N LYS A 342 46.60 10.27 -26.85
CA LYS A 342 47.33 11.41 -27.41
C LYS A 342 48.40 11.96 -26.45
N TYR A 343 48.23 11.76 -25.15
CA TYR A 343 49.08 12.32 -24.11
C TYR A 343 49.60 11.26 -23.12
N SER A 344 49.63 9.97 -23.47
CA SER A 344 49.94 8.88 -22.53
C SER A 344 51.29 9.00 -21.80
N SER A 345 52.28 9.68 -22.39
CA SER A 345 53.58 9.95 -21.75
C SER A 345 53.60 11.23 -20.89
N LYS A 346 52.54 12.03 -20.94
CA LYS A 346 52.44 13.37 -20.35
C LYS A 346 51.29 13.51 -19.35
N VAL A 347 50.25 12.71 -19.49
CA VAL A 347 49.03 12.74 -18.68
C VAL A 347 48.80 11.38 -18.07
N SER A 348 48.52 11.35 -16.77
CA SER A 348 48.23 10.14 -16.00
C SER A 348 47.09 10.39 -15.02
N LEU A 349 46.45 9.34 -14.52
CA LEU A 349 45.49 9.45 -13.42
C LEU A 349 46.23 9.74 -12.13
N ILE A 350 45.63 10.56 -11.27
CA ILE A 350 46.06 10.65 -9.87
C ILE A 350 45.64 9.35 -9.17
N GLU A 351 46.48 8.79 -8.31
CA GLU A 351 46.20 7.54 -7.59
C GLU A 351 45.00 7.67 -6.64
N GLY A 352 44.22 6.59 -6.47
CA GLY A 352 43.11 6.51 -5.52
C GLY A 352 41.77 7.10 -5.98
N THR A 353 41.58 7.33 -7.29
CA THR A 353 40.56 8.24 -7.82
C THR A 353 39.29 7.58 -8.33
N GLY A 354 39.09 6.28 -8.05
CA GLY A 354 37.95 5.50 -8.57
C GLY A 354 37.98 5.29 -10.10
N ALA A 355 38.86 5.99 -10.80
CA ALA A 355 39.10 5.88 -12.22
C ALA A 355 40.18 4.83 -12.52
N ARG A 356 40.09 4.22 -13.71
CA ARG A 356 41.10 3.29 -14.23
C ARG A 356 41.47 3.65 -15.66
N ILE A 357 42.69 3.34 -16.07
CA ILE A 357 43.08 3.38 -17.49
C ILE A 357 42.96 1.97 -18.05
N ASP A 358 42.18 1.78 -19.11
CA ASP A 358 42.10 0.50 -19.80
C ASP A 358 43.31 0.25 -20.72
N GLU A 359 43.44 -0.97 -21.22
CA GLU A 359 44.54 -1.37 -22.14
C GLU A 359 44.61 -0.53 -23.41
N ASN A 360 43.50 0.11 -23.79
CA ASN A 360 43.39 0.97 -24.97
C ASN A 360 43.72 2.43 -24.65
N GLY A 361 44.14 2.77 -23.43
CA GLY A 361 44.51 4.12 -23.03
C GLY A 361 43.31 5.04 -22.73
N PHE A 362 42.11 4.49 -22.53
CA PHE A 362 40.96 5.27 -22.03
C PHE A 362 40.96 5.29 -20.52
N ALA A 363 40.94 6.50 -19.95
CA ALA A 363 40.53 6.68 -18.57
C ALA A 363 39.01 6.46 -18.47
N SER A 364 38.59 5.65 -17.49
CA SER A 364 37.19 5.30 -17.29
C SER A 364 36.75 5.43 -15.83
N ILE A 365 35.53 5.93 -15.63
CA ILE A 365 34.85 6.02 -14.34
C ILE A 365 33.52 5.27 -14.45
N LYS A 366 33.27 4.31 -13.56
CA LYS A 366 32.01 3.59 -13.49
C LYS A 366 30.96 4.34 -12.67
N PHE A 367 29.70 4.16 -13.04
CA PHE A 367 28.56 4.63 -12.27
C PHE A 367 27.45 3.59 -12.24
N ASN A 368 26.64 3.65 -11.18
CA ASN A 368 25.43 2.85 -11.03
C ASN A 368 24.30 3.74 -10.50
N LEU A 369 23.20 3.81 -11.25
CA LEU A 369 22.03 4.62 -10.90
C LEU A 369 20.82 3.71 -10.71
N PRO A 370 20.39 3.42 -9.48
CA PRO A 370 19.19 2.61 -9.21
C PRO A 370 17.94 3.42 -9.58
N TYR A 371 17.01 2.81 -10.31
CA TYR A 371 15.71 3.34 -10.71
C TYR A 371 14.60 2.55 -10.01
N PRO A 372 14.13 3.03 -8.85
CA PRO A 372 12.96 2.44 -8.20
C PRO A 372 11.74 2.49 -9.14
N ILE A 373 10.96 1.41 -9.13
CA ILE A 373 9.80 1.23 -10.00
C ILE A 373 8.80 2.36 -9.77
N ASN A 374 8.28 2.95 -10.84
CA ASN A 374 7.27 4.01 -10.88
C ASN A 374 7.62 5.30 -10.11
N GLN A 375 8.86 5.48 -9.67
CA GLN A 375 9.33 6.71 -9.04
C GLN A 375 9.93 7.68 -10.06
N ASN A 376 10.16 8.92 -9.62
CA ASN A 376 10.90 9.90 -10.42
C ASN A 376 12.34 9.43 -10.65
N ALA A 377 12.95 9.94 -11.72
CA ALA A 377 14.35 9.69 -12.01
C ALA A 377 15.23 9.99 -10.78
N PRO A 378 16.30 9.20 -10.57
CA PRO A 378 17.27 9.46 -9.51
C PRO A 378 17.82 10.88 -9.57
N GLN A 379 18.28 11.40 -8.43
CA GLN A 379 18.87 12.72 -8.41
C GLN A 379 20.18 12.76 -9.23
N PRO A 380 20.53 13.90 -9.85
CA PRO A 380 21.80 14.07 -10.54
C PRO A 380 22.99 13.73 -9.64
N ILE A 381 24.06 13.20 -10.24
CA ILE A 381 25.31 12.91 -9.55
C ILE A 381 26.49 13.52 -10.29
N ASP A 382 27.48 13.98 -9.53
CA ASP A 382 28.72 14.50 -10.07
C ASP A 382 29.85 13.48 -9.85
N LEU A 383 30.69 13.34 -10.86
CA LEU A 383 31.89 12.50 -10.86
C LEU A 383 33.07 13.38 -11.25
N ASN A 384 34.27 13.02 -10.80
CA ASN A 384 35.48 13.78 -11.08
C ASN A 384 36.55 12.82 -11.62
N LEU A 385 37.17 13.19 -12.75
CA LEU A 385 38.32 12.51 -13.32
C LEU A 385 39.58 13.36 -13.10
N PRO A 386 40.36 13.11 -12.04
CA PRO A 386 41.57 13.84 -11.74
C PRO A 386 42.76 13.35 -12.58
N LEU A 387 43.54 14.30 -13.08
CA LEU A 387 44.62 14.12 -14.04
C LEU A 387 45.89 14.83 -13.56
N SER A 388 47.04 14.18 -13.76
CA SER A 388 48.37 14.72 -13.53
C SER A 388 49.06 15.02 -14.86
N PHE A 389 49.64 16.21 -15.00
CA PHE A 389 50.25 16.70 -16.23
C PHE A 389 51.75 16.98 -16.03
N LYS A 390 52.58 16.32 -16.83
CA LYS A 390 54.04 16.39 -16.72
C LYS A 390 54.64 17.64 -17.37
N ASP A 391 54.08 18.06 -18.51
CA ASP A 391 54.65 19.14 -19.33
C ASP A 391 53.72 20.36 -19.41
N LEU A 392 54.29 21.53 -19.71
CA LEU A 392 53.51 22.71 -20.11
C LEU A 392 52.81 22.46 -21.46
N GLY A 393 51.66 23.09 -21.67
CA GLY A 393 50.96 23.04 -22.95
C GLY A 393 49.43 23.05 -22.85
N ILE A 394 48.78 23.01 -24.01
CA ILE A 394 47.32 22.93 -24.13
C ILE A 394 46.94 21.47 -24.38
N TYR A 395 46.13 20.91 -23.48
CA TYR A 395 45.65 19.54 -23.55
C TYR A 395 44.16 19.56 -23.87
N THR A 396 43.83 19.17 -25.10
CA THR A 396 42.43 19.01 -25.55
C THR A 396 42.09 17.53 -25.61
N PHE A 397 41.05 17.14 -24.87
CA PHE A 397 40.45 15.80 -24.84
C PHE A 397 39.19 15.82 -25.70
N ASP A 398 39.30 15.33 -26.92
CA ASP A 398 38.30 15.39 -27.99
C ASP A 398 37.43 14.13 -28.10
N ASN A 399 37.83 13.04 -27.44
CA ASN A 399 37.10 11.79 -27.39
C ASN A 399 36.63 11.48 -25.96
N ILE A 400 35.51 12.10 -25.59
CA ILE A 400 34.82 11.90 -24.33
C ILE A 400 33.44 11.30 -24.62
N SER A 401 33.08 10.21 -23.95
CA SER A 401 31.76 9.58 -24.12
C SER A 401 31.25 8.93 -22.84
N ILE A 402 29.93 8.82 -22.72
CA ILE A 402 29.27 7.93 -21.76
C ILE A 402 28.80 6.68 -22.49
N VAL A 403 29.00 5.51 -21.88
CA VAL A 403 28.53 4.21 -22.37
C VAL A 403 27.73 3.54 -21.26
N TYR A 404 26.48 3.16 -21.51
CA TYR A 404 25.64 2.45 -20.53
C TYR A 404 24.66 1.50 -21.19
N THR A 405 24.11 0.58 -20.41
CA THR A 405 22.98 -0.26 -20.82
C THR A 405 21.71 0.32 -20.19
N ASP A 406 20.69 0.62 -21.01
CA ASP A 406 19.40 1.10 -20.51
C ASP A 406 18.60 -0.02 -19.81
N LEU A 407 17.47 0.33 -19.20
CA LEU A 407 16.61 -0.65 -18.51
C LEU A 407 15.95 -1.69 -19.44
N ASN A 408 16.09 -1.54 -20.76
CA ASN A 408 15.62 -2.49 -21.76
C ASN A 408 16.76 -3.36 -22.33
N GLY A 409 17.96 -3.29 -21.74
CA GLY A 409 19.14 -4.05 -22.19
C GLY A 409 19.86 -3.47 -23.41
N ARG A 410 19.49 -2.28 -23.90
CA ARG A 410 20.12 -1.66 -25.07
C ARG A 410 21.37 -0.89 -24.65
N LYS A 411 22.47 -1.11 -25.36
CA LYS A 411 23.70 -0.32 -25.17
C LYS A 411 23.58 1.04 -25.83
N ILE A 412 23.76 2.09 -25.05
CA ILE A 412 23.74 3.49 -25.45
C ILE A 412 25.16 4.05 -25.34
N THR A 413 25.57 4.84 -26.33
CA THR A 413 26.81 5.62 -26.29
C THR A 413 26.50 7.06 -26.70
N LYS A 414 26.88 8.03 -25.87
CA LYS A 414 26.71 9.45 -26.19
C LYS A 414 28.08 10.15 -26.14
N PRO A 415 28.49 10.83 -27.22
CA PRO A 415 29.72 11.62 -27.21
C PRO A 415 29.51 12.96 -26.50
N HIS A 416 30.60 13.60 -26.12
CA HIS A 416 30.63 14.96 -25.60
C HIS A 416 31.64 15.80 -26.38
N SER A 417 31.41 17.12 -26.43
CA SER A 417 32.32 18.08 -27.05
C SER A 417 33.70 18.08 -26.36
N PRO A 418 34.77 18.51 -27.05
CA PRO A 418 36.09 18.52 -26.45
C PRO A 418 36.20 19.36 -25.17
N VAL A 419 36.96 18.86 -24.19
CA VAL A 419 37.33 19.61 -22.97
C VAL A 419 38.81 19.98 -23.07
N THR A 420 39.15 21.23 -22.73
CA THR A 420 40.53 21.72 -22.80
C THR A 420 41.03 22.21 -21.44
N ILE A 421 42.26 21.81 -21.11
CA ILE A 421 43.01 22.26 -19.92
C ILE A 421 44.35 22.83 -20.41
N GLU A 422 44.66 24.06 -20.04
CA GLU A 422 45.93 24.72 -20.35
C GLU A 422 46.87 24.70 -19.13
N VAL A 423 48.06 24.13 -19.29
CA VAL A 423 49.10 24.04 -18.26
C VAL A 423 50.15 25.12 -18.51
N LYS A 424 50.23 26.10 -17.60
CA LYS A 424 51.14 27.26 -17.67
C LYS A 424 52.25 27.21 -16.63
N GLU A 425 53.30 27.97 -16.92
CA GLU A 425 54.36 28.25 -15.95
C GLU A 425 53.85 29.10 -14.79
N ASP A 426 53.01 30.12 -15.05
CA ASP A 426 52.37 30.93 -14.01
C ASP A 426 50.85 30.99 -14.22
N ALA A 427 50.12 30.65 -13.16
CA ALA A 427 48.68 30.82 -13.04
C ALA A 427 48.32 31.09 -11.56
N PRO A 428 47.09 31.53 -11.26
CA PRO A 428 46.62 31.62 -9.89
C PRO A 428 46.74 30.25 -9.17
N PRO A 429 47.10 30.23 -7.87
CA PRO A 429 47.12 29.00 -7.09
C PRO A 429 45.77 28.29 -7.12
N GLY A 430 45.77 26.96 -7.14
CA GLY A 430 44.56 26.13 -7.08
C GLY A 430 44.30 25.60 -5.66
N PHE A 431 43.23 24.81 -5.50
CA PHE A 431 42.95 24.08 -4.26
C PHE A 431 42.68 22.60 -4.51
N ARG A 432 43.24 21.75 -3.67
CA ARG A 432 42.78 20.37 -3.49
C ARG A 432 41.72 20.38 -2.39
N GLY A 433 40.48 20.16 -2.76
CA GLY A 433 39.36 20.06 -1.82
C GLY A 433 38.91 18.62 -1.66
N THR A 434 38.63 18.21 -0.43
CA THR A 434 37.87 17.00 -0.14
C THR A 434 36.56 17.34 0.57
N MET A 435 35.52 16.55 0.31
CA MET A 435 34.22 16.65 0.96
C MET A 435 33.91 15.36 1.70
N ASN A 436 33.82 15.44 3.02
CA ASN A 436 33.52 14.31 3.89
C ASN A 436 32.21 14.56 4.65
N LEU A 437 31.37 13.53 4.74
CA LEU A 437 30.09 13.62 5.44
C LEU A 437 30.20 12.91 6.79
N LYS A 438 29.94 13.64 7.87
CA LYS A 438 30.02 13.12 9.24
C LYS A 438 28.65 13.18 9.91
N GLY A 439 28.14 12.02 10.32
CA GLY A 439 26.89 11.93 11.07
C GLY A 439 26.94 12.70 12.38
N THR A 440 25.87 13.41 12.76
CA THR A 440 25.80 14.02 14.10
C THR A 440 25.55 12.95 15.17
N ILE A 441 24.70 11.97 14.85
CA ILE A 441 24.41 10.80 15.69
C ILE A 441 24.52 9.56 14.82
N ASN A 442 23.67 9.46 13.81
CA ASN A 442 23.69 8.37 12.83
C ASN A 442 24.60 8.72 11.67
N THR A 443 25.23 7.71 11.06
CA THR A 443 26.03 7.88 9.84
C THR A 443 25.14 8.36 8.67
N PRO A 444 25.69 9.12 7.70
CA PRO A 444 24.91 9.67 6.59
C PRO A 444 24.15 8.62 5.76
N ASP A 445 24.66 7.40 5.69
CA ASP A 445 24.08 6.25 4.98
C ASP A 445 23.02 5.48 5.80
N ASN A 446 22.65 5.97 6.99
CA ASN A 446 21.60 5.39 7.83
C ASN A 446 20.95 6.44 8.77
N LEU A 447 20.61 7.61 8.23
CA LEU A 447 19.92 8.64 8.98
C LEU A 447 18.48 8.21 9.33
N ILE A 448 17.98 8.70 10.46
CA ILE A 448 16.61 8.40 10.90
C ILE A 448 15.95 9.70 11.35
N LYS A 449 14.88 10.11 10.68
CA LYS A 449 14.02 11.20 11.17
C LYS A 449 12.94 10.60 12.06
N ILE A 450 12.97 10.90 13.36
CA ILE A 450 11.96 10.40 14.30
C ILE A 450 10.76 11.37 14.26
N SER A 451 9.60 10.88 13.87
CA SER A 451 8.37 11.65 13.78
C SER A 451 7.98 12.26 15.13
N GLY A 452 7.67 13.57 15.12
CA GLY A 452 7.32 14.33 16.32
C GLY A 452 8.47 14.58 17.30
N SER A 453 9.72 14.25 16.94
CA SER A 453 10.90 14.46 17.79
C SER A 453 11.77 15.63 17.31
N THR A 454 12.54 16.20 18.24
CA THR A 454 13.62 17.16 17.97
C THR A 454 15.01 16.51 17.96
N ASP A 455 15.06 15.18 17.98
CA ASP A 455 16.31 14.42 17.90
C ASP A 455 17.09 14.73 16.63
N LYS A 456 18.43 14.76 16.74
CA LYS A 456 19.35 15.10 15.64
C LYS A 456 19.79 13.88 14.83
N THR A 457 19.03 12.79 14.88
CA THR A 457 19.36 11.50 14.24
C THR A 457 19.26 11.55 12.70
N ASN A 458 18.72 12.63 12.16
CA ASN A 458 18.67 12.97 10.74
C ASN A 458 19.62 14.11 10.34
N GLU A 459 20.50 14.58 11.23
CA GLU A 459 21.45 15.65 10.97
C GLU A 459 22.85 15.10 10.71
N PHE A 460 23.56 15.71 9.75
CA PHE A 460 24.96 15.43 9.48
C PHE A 460 25.71 16.70 9.09
N GLU A 461 27.02 16.64 9.22
CA GLU A 461 27.97 17.71 8.94
C GLU A 461 28.65 17.44 7.59
N VAL A 462 28.69 18.47 6.75
CA VAL A 462 29.47 18.50 5.51
C VAL A 462 30.78 19.20 5.84
N GLU A 463 31.87 18.45 5.88
CA GLU A 463 33.21 18.94 6.19
C GLU A 463 34.04 19.04 4.91
N TYR A 464 34.63 20.21 4.71
CA TYR A 464 35.59 20.47 3.66
C TYR A 464 36.99 20.58 4.24
N THR A 465 37.94 19.92 3.58
CA THR A 465 39.36 20.14 3.82
C THR A 465 39.98 20.68 2.54
N LEU A 466 40.51 21.89 2.61
CA LEU A 466 41.05 22.67 1.50
C LEU A 466 42.56 22.81 1.65
N ASN A 467 43.30 22.33 0.67
CA ASN A 467 44.75 22.43 0.60
C ASN A 467 45.15 23.26 -0.63
N PRO A 468 45.58 24.52 -0.46
CA PRO A 468 46.08 25.33 -1.57
C PRO A 468 47.35 24.72 -2.16
N TYR A 469 47.51 24.82 -3.48
CA TYR A 469 48.68 24.32 -4.21
C TYR A 469 48.98 25.20 -5.43
N GLY A 470 50.08 24.91 -6.11
CA GLY A 470 50.38 25.57 -7.39
C GLY A 470 51.14 26.88 -7.24
N LEU A 471 52.27 26.86 -6.52
CA LEU A 471 53.23 27.97 -6.56
C LEU A 471 54.28 27.69 -7.64
N VAL A 472 54.55 28.71 -8.47
CA VAL A 472 55.49 28.63 -9.58
C VAL A 472 56.91 28.38 -9.08
N ASN A 473 57.34 29.14 -8.07
CA ASN A 473 58.66 29.06 -7.46
C ASN A 473 58.63 29.64 -6.04
N ASN A 474 59.78 29.63 -5.36
CA ASN A 474 59.95 30.14 -4.01
C ASN A 474 59.95 31.69 -3.89
N ILE A 475 59.86 32.44 -4.99
CA ILE A 475 59.94 33.90 -5.01
C ILE A 475 58.55 34.55 -5.02
N VAL A 476 57.53 33.84 -5.52
CA VAL A 476 56.16 34.37 -5.61
C VAL A 476 55.57 34.59 -4.22
N LYS A 477 55.01 35.79 -3.99
CA LYS A 477 54.31 36.15 -2.75
C LYS A 477 52.95 36.80 -3.02
N GLY A 478 51.99 36.54 -2.13
CA GLY A 478 50.64 37.09 -2.21
C GLY A 478 49.71 36.50 -1.16
N SER A 479 48.41 36.69 -1.34
CA SER A 479 47.36 36.13 -0.50
C SER A 479 46.14 35.68 -1.30
N LEU A 480 45.47 34.64 -0.80
CA LEU A 480 44.16 34.18 -1.25
C LEU A 480 43.10 34.66 -0.26
N THR A 481 42.14 35.44 -0.74
CA THR A 481 41.07 36.08 0.06
C THR A 481 39.69 35.74 -0.51
N ASP A 482 38.63 36.18 0.18
CA ASP A 482 37.23 36.02 -0.25
C ASP A 482 36.85 34.57 -0.54
N LEU A 483 37.32 33.65 0.30
CA LEU A 483 37.04 32.23 0.19
C LEU A 483 35.54 31.97 0.40
N LYS A 484 34.86 31.44 -0.63
CA LYS A 484 33.44 31.12 -0.59
C LYS A 484 33.17 29.78 -1.25
N ILE A 485 32.59 28.84 -0.51
CA ILE A 485 32.11 27.57 -1.06
C ILE A 485 30.64 27.73 -1.45
N VAL A 486 30.30 27.36 -2.67
CA VAL A 486 28.93 27.18 -3.15
C VAL A 486 28.66 25.69 -3.27
N GLN A 487 27.77 25.17 -2.43
CA GLN A 487 27.39 23.76 -2.41
C GLN A 487 25.94 23.60 -2.88
N PRO A 488 25.70 23.08 -4.10
CA PRO A 488 24.36 22.68 -4.53
C PRO A 488 23.79 21.63 -3.56
N LEU A 489 22.52 21.77 -3.19
CA LEU A 489 21.83 20.85 -2.29
C LEU A 489 20.92 19.89 -3.06
N PRO A 490 21.03 18.57 -2.82
CA PRO A 490 20.00 17.61 -3.20
C PRO A 490 18.63 17.94 -2.63
N ARG A 491 17.58 17.58 -3.38
CA ARG A 491 16.20 17.64 -2.88
C ARG A 491 16.05 16.76 -1.65
N GLY A 492 15.41 17.29 -0.62
CA GLY A 492 15.17 16.59 0.65
C GLY A 492 16.21 16.83 1.73
N LEU A 493 17.19 17.69 1.46
CA LEU A 493 18.11 18.21 2.46
C LEU A 493 17.83 19.69 2.71
N SER A 494 18.12 20.14 3.93
CA SER A 494 18.04 21.55 4.30
C SER A 494 19.19 21.96 5.22
N LEU A 495 19.57 23.24 5.16
CA LEU A 495 20.58 23.82 6.03
C LEU A 495 20.11 23.84 7.48
N VAL A 496 20.95 23.35 8.39
CA VAL A 496 20.85 23.62 9.82
C VAL A 496 21.72 24.85 10.12
N SER A 497 21.19 25.79 10.91
CA SER A 497 21.89 27.04 11.25
C SER A 497 23.35 26.80 11.62
N SER A 498 24.26 27.29 10.78
CA SER A 498 25.71 27.07 10.90
C SER A 498 26.45 28.39 10.65
N PRO A 499 27.53 28.70 11.38
CA PRO A 499 28.30 29.94 11.17
C PRO A 499 28.81 30.07 9.73
N GLY A 500 28.58 31.23 9.11
CA GLY A 500 29.05 31.53 7.75
C GLY A 500 28.29 30.81 6.62
N ALA A 501 27.31 29.95 6.94
CA ALA A 501 26.50 29.24 5.97
C ALA A 501 25.12 29.90 5.81
N GLU A 502 24.71 30.16 4.56
CA GLU A 502 23.40 30.72 4.22
C GLU A 502 22.81 30.02 2.99
N ASN A 503 21.48 29.98 2.90
CA ASN A 503 20.82 29.53 1.67
C ASN A 503 20.92 30.63 0.60
N SER A 504 21.20 30.24 -0.64
CA SER A 504 21.08 31.13 -1.79
C SER A 504 19.62 31.54 -2.00
N LYS A 505 19.40 32.75 -2.55
CA LYS A 505 18.05 33.30 -2.76
C LYS A 505 17.29 32.62 -3.90
N ASP A 506 18.01 32.23 -4.95
CA ASP A 506 17.44 31.86 -6.25
C ASP A 506 17.69 30.39 -6.63
N LYS A 507 18.52 29.68 -5.86
CA LYS A 507 18.94 28.30 -6.14
C LYS A 507 18.93 27.46 -4.86
N GLU A 508 18.68 26.16 -5.01
CA GLU A 508 18.86 25.18 -3.93
C GLU A 508 20.37 24.91 -3.72
N GLU A 509 21.07 25.88 -3.13
CA GLU A 509 22.49 25.80 -2.81
C GLU A 509 22.80 26.54 -1.51
N ILE A 510 23.82 26.07 -0.79
CA ILE A 510 24.37 26.73 0.40
C ILE A 510 25.61 27.51 -0.01
N ILE A 511 25.66 28.75 0.46
CA ILE A 511 26.84 29.62 0.40
C ILE A 511 27.53 29.56 1.77
N LEU A 512 28.75 29.06 1.81
CA LEU A 512 29.59 29.04 3.00
C LEU A 512 30.74 30.03 2.81
N THR A 513 30.72 31.12 3.57
CA THR A 513 31.75 32.17 3.54
C THR A 513 32.80 31.91 4.62
N LEU A 514 34.07 31.86 4.20
CA LEU A 514 35.20 31.55 5.07
C LEU A 514 35.89 32.85 5.50
N PRO A 515 36.09 33.09 6.81
CA PRO A 515 36.82 34.27 7.29
C PRO A 515 38.34 34.21 7.06
N GLN A 516 38.87 33.04 6.67
CA GLN A 516 40.30 32.82 6.54
C GLN A 516 40.90 33.60 5.35
N THR A 517 42.15 34.02 5.52
CA THR A 517 43.00 34.49 4.42
C THR A 517 44.23 33.60 4.39
N ILE A 518 44.62 33.12 3.21
CA ILE A 518 45.78 32.25 3.04
C ILE A 518 46.91 33.05 2.41
N GLY A 519 47.93 33.39 3.18
CA GLY A 519 49.16 33.98 2.65
C GLY A 519 50.01 32.94 1.94
N TYR A 520 50.81 33.35 0.97
CA TYR A 520 51.85 32.49 0.40
C TYR A 520 53.14 33.27 0.15
N SER A 521 54.27 32.66 0.50
CA SER A 521 55.62 33.18 0.30
C SER A 521 56.63 32.04 0.47
N ASN A 522 57.85 32.17 -0.07
CA ASN A 522 58.91 31.17 0.08
C ASN A 522 58.50 29.75 -0.35
N GLY A 523 57.59 29.65 -1.33
CA GLY A 523 57.07 28.37 -1.83
C GLY A 523 56.12 27.64 -0.88
N ARG A 524 55.59 28.30 0.15
CA ARG A 524 54.64 27.72 1.10
C ARG A 524 53.38 28.57 1.26
N PHE A 525 52.27 27.91 1.55
CA PHE A 525 51.01 28.54 1.96
C PHE A 525 50.93 28.60 3.48
N SER A 526 50.26 29.62 4.01
CA SER A 526 50.02 29.80 5.44
C SER A 526 48.61 30.33 5.65
N PRO A 527 47.67 29.50 6.18
CA PRO A 527 47.86 28.09 6.54
C PRO A 527 48.02 27.16 5.32
N GLU A 528 48.66 26.00 5.50
CA GLU A 528 48.81 24.97 4.46
C GLU A 528 47.51 24.15 4.23
N GLN A 529 46.56 24.28 5.15
CA GLN A 529 45.26 23.61 5.10
C GLN A 529 44.21 24.45 5.82
N VAL A 530 42.99 24.47 5.27
CA VAL A 530 41.82 25.07 5.90
C VAL A 530 40.72 24.01 5.97
N THR A 531 40.17 23.79 7.17
CA THR A 531 39.00 22.93 7.38
C THR A 531 37.81 23.79 7.77
N VAL A 532 36.67 23.54 7.15
CA VAL A 532 35.41 24.26 7.40
C VAL A 532 34.24 23.30 7.24
N SER A 533 33.15 23.55 7.96
CA SER A 533 31.97 22.69 7.88
C SER A 533 30.67 23.46 8.07
N PHE A 534 29.57 22.85 7.64
CA PHE A 534 28.22 23.26 8.01
C PHE A 534 27.34 22.03 8.22
N LYS A 535 26.24 22.21 8.95
CA LYS A 535 25.29 21.13 9.24
C LYS A 535 24.09 21.18 8.31
N VAL A 536 23.62 20.01 7.93
CA VAL A 536 22.39 19.80 7.16
C VAL A 536 21.54 18.73 7.82
N LYS A 537 20.26 18.71 7.48
CA LYS A 537 19.32 17.69 7.93
C LYS A 537 18.51 17.15 6.77
N GLY A 538 18.14 15.88 6.87
CA GLY A 538 17.17 15.26 5.97
C GLY A 538 15.73 15.60 6.35
N GLU A 539 14.90 15.94 5.37
CA GLU A 539 13.51 16.35 5.55
C GLU A 539 12.50 15.23 5.34
N TRP A 540 12.79 14.27 4.46
CA TRP A 540 11.97 13.09 4.14
C TRP A 540 12.86 11.93 3.72
N ALA A 541 12.35 10.70 3.71
CA ALA A 541 13.14 9.52 3.41
C ALA A 541 13.95 9.65 2.10
N LEU A 542 15.24 9.30 2.16
CA LEU A 542 16.19 9.41 1.05
C LEU A 542 16.79 8.03 0.77
N SER A 543 17.03 7.73 -0.50
CA SER A 543 17.72 6.50 -0.92
C SER A 543 18.78 6.82 -1.96
N ASN A 544 20.01 6.41 -1.69
CA ASN A 544 21.20 6.56 -2.52
C ASN A 544 21.46 7.99 -3.04
N VAL A 545 21.12 9.01 -2.25
CA VAL A 545 21.38 10.41 -2.60
C VAL A 545 22.86 10.72 -2.38
N LYS A 546 23.48 11.46 -3.29
CA LYS A 546 24.87 11.94 -3.14
C LYS A 546 24.90 13.45 -3.05
N MET A 547 25.87 14.00 -2.33
CA MET A 547 26.16 15.43 -2.39
C MET A 547 26.79 15.76 -3.76
N PRO A 548 26.28 16.77 -4.49
CA PRO A 548 26.88 17.28 -5.72
C PRO A 548 28.27 17.87 -5.45
N ALA A 549 29.06 18.08 -6.50
CA ALA A 549 30.33 18.78 -6.38
C ALA A 549 30.13 20.23 -5.93
N ALA A 550 31.03 20.73 -5.09
CA ALA A 550 31.02 22.12 -4.63
C ALA A 550 31.90 22.99 -5.52
N THR A 551 31.67 24.31 -5.53
CA THR A 551 32.58 25.28 -6.18
C THR A 551 33.19 26.17 -5.11
N LEU A 552 34.52 26.25 -5.07
CA LEU A 552 35.26 27.19 -4.24
C LEU A 552 35.63 28.42 -5.07
N HIS A 553 35.14 29.58 -4.64
CA HIS A 553 35.49 30.90 -5.15
C HIS A 553 36.53 31.56 -4.26
N TYR A 554 37.49 32.26 -4.86
CA TYR A 554 38.57 32.97 -4.15
C TYR A 554 39.22 34.05 -5.03
N LYS A 555 39.93 34.99 -4.42
CA LYS A 555 40.74 36.00 -5.13
C LYS A 555 42.21 35.83 -4.83
N ASP A 556 43.04 35.90 -5.86
CA ASP A 556 44.50 35.99 -5.73
C ASP A 556 44.94 37.45 -5.78
N SER A 557 45.64 37.93 -4.74
CA SER A 557 46.16 39.29 -4.65
C SER A 557 47.05 39.71 -5.83
N ARG A 558 47.68 38.76 -6.55
CA ARG A 558 48.50 39.07 -7.74
C ARG A 558 47.68 39.47 -8.95
N SER A 559 46.50 38.87 -9.13
CA SER A 559 45.63 39.11 -10.29
C SER A 559 44.48 40.06 -9.99
N GLY A 560 44.05 40.12 -8.73
CA GLY A 560 42.83 40.81 -8.29
C GLY A 560 41.53 40.23 -8.83
N LYS A 561 41.60 39.19 -9.68
CA LYS A 561 40.44 38.53 -10.30
C LYS A 561 39.93 37.42 -9.41
N GLU A 562 38.62 37.21 -9.47
CA GLU A 562 37.99 36.02 -8.90
C GLU A 562 38.38 34.79 -9.71
N ASN A 563 38.77 33.75 -8.99
CA ASN A 563 39.09 32.43 -9.50
C ASN A 563 38.13 31.43 -8.86
N GLN A 564 37.95 30.30 -9.52
CA GLN A 564 37.15 29.21 -8.99
C GLN A 564 37.83 27.87 -9.23
N THR A 565 37.51 26.91 -8.38
CA THR A 565 37.87 25.50 -8.54
C THR A 565 36.76 24.62 -8.00
N THR A 566 36.60 23.44 -8.59
CA THR A 566 35.63 22.45 -8.13
C THR A 566 36.21 21.66 -6.96
N ILE A 567 35.38 21.37 -5.97
CA ILE A 567 35.62 20.36 -4.93
C ILE A 567 34.81 19.13 -5.31
N ALA A 568 35.49 17.99 -5.46
CA ALA A 568 34.84 16.75 -5.86
C ALA A 568 33.71 16.35 -4.90
N ALA A 569 32.63 15.82 -5.46
CA ALA A 569 31.52 15.23 -4.72
C ALA A 569 32.01 14.13 -3.78
N SER A 570 31.38 14.00 -2.61
CA SER A 570 31.66 12.88 -1.71
C SER A 570 31.28 11.55 -2.36
N SER A 571 32.09 10.51 -2.14
CA SER A 571 31.75 9.14 -2.52
C SER A 571 30.69 8.50 -1.62
N GLN A 572 30.37 9.15 -0.50
CA GLN A 572 29.35 8.69 0.46
C GLN A 572 27.94 8.86 -0.09
N VAL A 573 27.07 7.94 0.29
CA VAL A 573 25.63 8.03 0.05
C VAL A 573 24.91 8.51 1.29
N ILE A 574 23.78 9.18 1.06
CA ILE A 574 22.85 9.64 2.06
C ILE A 574 21.58 8.81 1.94
N ASN A 575 21.33 8.01 2.97
CA ASN A 575 20.07 7.28 3.12
C ASN A 575 19.39 7.75 4.38
N MET A 576 18.08 7.93 4.30
CA MET A 576 17.28 8.31 5.44
C MET A 576 15.94 7.59 5.41
N LYS A 577 15.48 7.18 6.59
CA LYS A 577 14.10 6.73 6.81
C LYS A 577 13.38 7.62 7.81
N VAL A 578 12.06 7.60 7.75
CA VAL A 578 11.19 8.28 8.71
C VAL A 578 10.63 7.24 9.68
N ARG A 579 10.80 7.46 10.98
CA ARG A 579 10.42 6.49 12.02
C ARG A 579 9.34 7.04 12.94
N LEU A 580 8.22 6.31 13.03
CA LEU A 580 7.20 6.50 14.07
C LEU A 580 7.36 5.42 15.14
N LYS A 581 7.72 5.80 16.37
CA LYS A 581 7.92 4.86 17.48
C LYS A 581 6.59 4.52 18.16
N ASP A 582 6.31 3.24 18.33
CA ASP A 582 5.27 2.74 19.23
C ASP A 582 5.90 2.41 20.59
N THR A 583 5.87 3.41 21.48
CA THR A 583 6.47 3.30 22.82
C THR A 583 5.77 2.28 23.72
N THR A 584 4.57 1.81 23.35
CA THR A 584 3.83 0.81 24.13
C THR A 584 4.33 -0.61 23.91
N LYS A 585 5.04 -0.87 22.80
CA LYS A 585 5.40 -2.23 22.36
C LYS A 585 6.87 -2.45 22.00
N GLN A 586 7.75 -1.47 22.24
CA GLN A 586 9.14 -1.50 21.75
C GLN A 586 9.21 -1.75 20.22
N GLN A 587 8.24 -1.22 19.48
CA GLN A 587 8.11 -1.38 18.03
C GLN A 587 8.20 -0.02 17.35
N ALA A 588 8.43 -0.02 16.06
CA ALA A 588 8.33 1.18 15.24
C ALA A 588 7.85 0.87 13.82
N TYR A 589 7.44 1.93 13.14
CA TYR A 589 7.13 1.94 11.72
C TYR A 589 8.18 2.79 11.01
N ASP A 590 8.93 2.20 10.09
CA ASP A 590 9.94 2.85 9.26
C ASP A 590 9.35 3.07 7.85
N GLY A 591 9.18 4.33 7.46
CA GLY A 591 8.79 4.74 6.12
C GLY A 591 10.01 5.10 5.26
N ASP A 592 10.05 4.62 4.03
CA ASP A 592 11.17 4.78 3.11
C ASP A 592 10.89 5.77 1.95
N ALA A 593 11.89 5.90 1.06
CA ALA A 593 11.82 6.78 -0.11
C ALA A 593 10.82 6.28 -1.18
N ALA A 594 10.39 5.01 -1.10
CA ALA A 594 9.44 4.39 -2.00
C ALA A 594 7.99 4.45 -1.52
N GLY A 595 7.73 5.02 -0.35
CA GLY A 595 6.40 5.01 0.24
C GLY A 595 6.04 3.69 0.91
N ILE A 596 7.01 2.78 1.06
CA ILE A 596 6.83 1.52 1.77
C ILE A 596 7.05 1.79 3.26
N ILE A 597 6.20 1.19 4.08
CA ILE A 597 6.30 1.22 5.53
C ILE A 597 6.65 -0.18 6.00
N SER A 598 7.65 -0.30 6.86
CA SER A 598 8.05 -1.52 7.53
C SER A 598 7.78 -1.42 9.02
N LYS A 599 7.08 -2.40 9.59
CA LYS A 599 6.93 -2.57 11.04
C LYS A 599 8.14 -3.34 11.55
N ILE A 600 8.83 -2.81 12.54
CA ILE A 600 10.07 -3.36 13.07
C ILE A 600 10.02 -3.53 14.59
N ASP A 601 10.78 -4.49 15.10
CA ASP A 601 11.06 -4.69 16.51
C ASP A 601 12.33 -3.94 16.91
N LEU A 602 12.22 -2.98 17.83
CA LEU A 602 13.37 -2.20 18.31
C LEU A 602 14.23 -2.97 19.33
N SER A 603 13.70 -4.04 19.92
CA SER A 603 14.43 -4.89 20.88
C SER A 603 15.28 -5.98 20.23
N ASP A 604 15.02 -6.30 18.95
CA ASP A 604 15.70 -7.35 18.18
C ASP A 604 16.40 -6.73 16.95
N ASN A 605 17.34 -5.80 17.18
CA ASN A 605 18.18 -5.16 16.15
C ASN A 605 17.42 -4.62 14.90
N GLY A 606 16.21 -4.10 15.10
CA GLY A 606 15.39 -3.58 14.00
C GLY A 606 14.89 -4.68 13.06
N LYS A 607 14.65 -5.89 13.56
CA LYS A 607 14.06 -7.00 12.81
C LYS A 607 12.72 -6.58 12.20
N LYS A 608 12.56 -6.83 10.90
CA LYS A 608 11.32 -6.58 10.17
C LYS A 608 10.27 -7.60 10.58
N LEU A 609 9.13 -7.12 11.10
CA LEU A 609 7.98 -7.93 11.50
C LEU A 609 6.95 -8.05 10.37
N ALA A 610 6.75 -6.95 9.64
CA ALA A 610 5.87 -6.88 8.48
C ALA A 610 6.23 -5.66 7.63
N GLN A 611 5.69 -5.56 6.42
CA GLN A 611 5.80 -4.39 5.57
C GLN A 611 4.54 -4.20 4.74
N THR A 612 4.32 -3.00 4.22
CA THR A 612 3.32 -2.74 3.18
C THR A 612 3.85 -3.19 1.81
N GLY A 613 2.97 -3.64 0.92
CA GLY A 613 3.34 -3.89 -0.48
C GLY A 613 3.28 -2.63 -1.35
N PHE A 614 3.73 -2.71 -2.61
CA PHE A 614 3.38 -1.73 -3.64
C PHE A 614 3.21 -2.42 -5.02
N PRO A 615 2.15 -2.10 -5.81
CA PRO A 615 1.00 -1.26 -5.44
C PRO A 615 0.22 -1.89 -4.27
N ASN A 616 -0.39 -1.06 -3.42
CA ASN A 616 -1.19 -1.55 -2.28
C ASN A 616 -2.61 -1.00 -2.30
N ASP A 617 -3.52 -1.76 -1.69
CA ASP A 617 -4.94 -1.43 -1.52
C ASP A 617 -5.18 -0.40 -0.39
N GLN A 618 -4.11 0.15 0.19
CA GLN A 618 -4.14 1.01 1.37
C GLN A 618 -3.98 2.50 1.01
N GLY A 619 -3.99 2.83 -0.30
CA GLY A 619 -3.89 4.20 -0.78
C GLY A 619 -2.53 4.86 -0.54
N LEU A 620 -1.48 4.10 -0.19
CA LEU A 620 -0.13 4.66 -0.08
C LEU A 620 0.39 5.02 -1.47
N LEU A 621 1.11 6.15 -1.54
CA LEU A 621 1.69 6.66 -2.76
C LEU A 621 3.14 6.20 -2.87
N ASN A 622 3.59 5.93 -4.10
CA ASN A 622 4.98 5.64 -4.40
C ASN A 622 5.81 6.94 -4.44
N GLN A 623 5.95 7.55 -3.27
CA GLN A 623 6.65 8.81 -3.05
C GLN A 623 7.38 8.75 -1.71
N PRO A 624 8.46 9.53 -1.54
CA PRO A 624 9.19 9.57 -0.28
C PRO A 624 8.31 10.00 0.90
N ILE A 625 8.36 9.21 1.98
CA ILE A 625 7.65 9.53 3.22
C ILE A 625 8.38 10.65 3.95
N MET A 626 7.66 11.70 4.30
CA MET A 626 8.15 12.88 5.01
C MET A 626 7.88 12.82 6.52
N ASP A 627 6.72 12.33 6.91
CA ASP A 627 6.31 12.22 8.32
C ASP A 627 5.23 11.13 8.47
N MET A 628 5.09 10.58 9.68
CA MET A 628 4.04 9.64 10.05
C MET A 628 3.52 9.97 11.44
N ARG A 629 2.20 9.87 11.66
CA ARG A 629 1.58 10.22 12.93
C ARG A 629 0.47 9.25 13.30
N PHE A 630 0.45 8.81 14.56
CA PHE A 630 -0.71 8.07 15.07
C PHE A 630 -1.95 8.97 15.09
N THR A 631 -3.08 8.38 14.70
CA THR A 631 -4.41 9.00 14.73
C THR A 631 -5.43 8.00 15.29
N ASP A 632 -6.65 8.46 15.60
CA ASP A 632 -7.74 7.63 16.13
C ASP A 632 -7.31 6.79 17.36
N ASN A 633 -6.69 7.45 18.36
CA ASN A 633 -6.15 6.80 19.56
C ASN A 633 -5.22 5.61 19.25
N ASN A 634 -4.26 5.83 18.35
CA ASN A 634 -3.28 4.85 17.87
C ASN A 634 -3.89 3.65 17.10
N LYS A 635 -5.10 3.79 16.56
CA LYS A 635 -5.72 2.79 15.68
C LYS A 635 -5.39 2.97 14.21
N ALA A 636 -4.82 4.12 13.83
CA ALA A 636 -4.40 4.42 12.46
C ALA A 636 -3.11 5.24 12.45
N ILE A 637 -2.45 5.26 11.28
CA ILE A 637 -1.29 6.11 11.01
C ILE A 637 -1.62 6.99 9.80
N GLU A 638 -1.52 8.31 9.97
CA GLU A 638 -1.53 9.26 8.87
C GLU A 638 -0.10 9.46 8.35
N VAL A 639 0.08 9.28 7.04
CA VAL A 639 1.37 9.31 6.33
C VAL A 639 1.42 10.56 5.45
N PHE A 640 2.50 11.34 5.57
CA PHE A 640 2.72 12.58 4.82
C PHE A 640 3.88 12.39 3.84
N TYR A 641 3.74 12.89 2.62
CA TYR A 641 4.74 12.70 1.55
C TYR A 641 5.59 13.95 1.30
N SER A 642 6.70 13.78 0.57
CA SER A 642 7.70 14.83 0.28
C SER A 642 7.16 16.04 -0.49
N ASP A 643 6.02 15.91 -1.18
CA ASP A 643 5.36 17.02 -1.88
C ASP A 643 4.67 18.02 -0.92
N LYS A 644 4.64 17.71 0.38
CA LYS A 644 4.03 18.48 1.47
C LYS A 644 2.52 18.69 1.35
N LYS A 645 1.86 18.01 0.41
CA LYS A 645 0.42 18.16 0.12
C LYS A 645 -0.32 16.83 0.24
N SER A 646 0.28 15.77 -0.29
CA SER A 646 -0.30 14.45 -0.32
C SER A 646 -0.21 13.79 1.05
N LYS A 647 -1.27 13.04 1.40
CA LYS A 647 -1.34 12.22 2.59
C LYS A 647 -2.15 10.95 2.36
N ALA A 648 -1.88 9.93 3.14
CA ALA A 648 -2.62 8.66 3.14
C ALA A 648 -2.87 8.20 4.59
N THR A 649 -3.88 7.37 4.79
CA THR A 649 -4.20 6.81 6.11
C THR A 649 -4.16 5.30 6.03
N ILE A 650 -3.36 4.67 6.88
CA ILE A 650 -3.33 3.22 7.05
C ILE A 650 -3.93 2.84 8.41
N TYR A 651 -4.67 1.73 8.45
CA TYR A 651 -5.32 1.28 9.67
C TYR A 651 -4.52 0.17 10.36
N LEU A 652 -4.44 0.23 11.68
CA LEU A 652 -3.82 -0.78 12.55
C LEU A 652 -4.87 -1.67 13.23
N VAL A 653 -6.13 -1.21 13.26
CA VAL A 653 -7.29 -1.94 13.76
C VAL A 653 -8.35 -1.93 12.66
N LEU A 654 -8.96 -3.09 12.41
CA LEU A 654 -10.04 -3.22 11.44
C LEU A 654 -11.32 -2.50 11.88
N ASP A 655 -12.23 -2.27 10.95
CA ASP A 655 -13.61 -1.90 11.22
C ASP A 655 -14.49 -2.49 10.11
N TYR A 656 -15.78 -2.64 10.41
CA TYR A 656 -16.75 -3.23 9.50
C TYR A 656 -18.11 -2.58 9.62
N GLU A 657 -18.87 -2.57 8.54
CA GLU A 657 -20.24 -2.09 8.54
C GLU A 657 -21.23 -3.26 8.55
N MET A 658 -22.44 -2.96 9.02
CA MET A 658 -23.59 -3.86 8.99
C MET A 658 -24.63 -3.21 8.08
N THR A 659 -25.03 -3.88 7.00
CA THR A 659 -25.98 -3.34 6.01
C THR A 659 -27.14 -4.31 5.76
N GLY A 660 -28.35 -3.79 5.67
CA GLY A 660 -29.55 -4.58 5.35
C GLY A 660 -29.45 -5.20 3.96
N VAL A 661 -29.78 -6.48 3.85
CA VAL A 661 -29.72 -7.22 2.57
C VAL A 661 -30.76 -6.71 1.57
N ASP A 662 -31.96 -6.37 2.04
CA ASP A 662 -33.09 -5.97 1.19
C ASP A 662 -33.05 -4.47 0.92
N THR A 663 -32.71 -3.66 1.94
CA THR A 663 -32.82 -2.19 1.88
C THR A 663 -31.49 -1.47 1.63
N GLY A 664 -30.35 -2.12 1.86
CA GLY A 664 -29.04 -1.48 1.85
C GLY A 664 -28.82 -0.51 3.02
N LYS A 665 -29.74 -0.44 4.00
CA LYS A 665 -29.63 0.45 5.16
C LYS A 665 -28.42 0.08 6.01
N SER A 666 -27.59 1.06 6.39
CA SER A 666 -26.52 0.86 7.38
C SER A 666 -27.07 0.83 8.81
N TYR A 667 -26.57 -0.09 9.63
CA TYR A 667 -26.95 -0.29 11.03
C TYR A 667 -25.76 -0.02 11.96
N ASN A 668 -26.01 0.77 13.02
CA ASN A 668 -25.06 0.89 14.11
C ASN A 668 -25.13 -0.31 15.07
N SER A 669 -24.11 -0.47 15.91
CA SER A 669 -24.13 -1.49 16.96
C SER A 669 -25.30 -1.27 17.93
N SER A 670 -25.94 -2.38 18.31
CA SER A 670 -27.11 -2.49 19.16
C SER A 670 -28.44 -2.04 18.53
N GLU A 671 -28.47 -1.73 17.23
CA GLU A 671 -29.73 -1.47 16.51
C GLU A 671 -30.57 -2.74 16.29
N LYS A 672 -31.82 -2.52 15.85
CA LYS A 672 -32.73 -3.57 15.39
C LYS A 672 -32.85 -3.56 13.88
N ALA A 673 -32.73 -4.73 13.27
CA ALA A 673 -32.91 -4.94 11.85
C ALA A 673 -34.16 -5.78 11.60
N ASN A 674 -35.02 -5.32 10.70
CA ASN A 674 -36.21 -6.05 10.31
C ASN A 674 -35.95 -6.83 9.04
N GLU A 675 -34.72 -7.27 8.79
CA GLU A 675 -34.21 -7.94 7.59
C GLU A 675 -32.90 -8.66 7.92
N HIS A 676 -32.42 -9.51 7.01
CA HIS A 676 -31.08 -10.09 7.13
C HIS A 676 -30.01 -9.00 6.97
N VAL A 677 -28.84 -9.22 7.58
CA VAL A 677 -27.79 -8.21 7.64
C VAL A 677 -26.49 -8.77 7.07
N ASN A 678 -25.92 -8.05 6.11
CA ASN A 678 -24.58 -8.25 5.59
C ASN A 678 -23.56 -7.56 6.49
N VAL A 679 -22.46 -8.23 6.78
CA VAL A 679 -21.29 -7.64 7.46
C VAL A 679 -20.12 -7.62 6.50
N LYS A 680 -19.53 -6.43 6.31
CA LYS A 680 -18.40 -6.22 5.39
C LYS A 680 -17.32 -5.35 6.02
N LEU A 681 -16.05 -5.72 5.84
CA LEU A 681 -14.93 -4.90 6.30
C LEU A 681 -14.91 -3.54 5.56
N THR A 682 -14.72 -2.47 6.31
CA THR A 682 -14.61 -1.09 5.78
C THR A 682 -13.24 -0.48 6.01
N LYS A 683 -12.54 -0.92 7.06
CA LYS A 683 -11.13 -0.55 7.32
C LYS A 683 -10.31 -1.82 7.39
N LEU A 684 -9.40 -1.97 6.43
CA LEU A 684 -8.46 -3.10 6.39
C LEU A 684 -7.20 -2.74 7.15
N VAL A 685 -6.77 -3.65 8.02
CA VAL A 685 -5.44 -3.55 8.64
C VAL A 685 -4.36 -3.60 7.56
N ALA A 686 -3.42 -2.66 7.62
CA ALA A 686 -2.34 -2.55 6.65
C ALA A 686 -1.24 -3.61 6.86
N GLY A 687 -0.42 -3.79 5.83
CA GLY A 687 0.70 -4.73 5.81
C GLY A 687 0.39 -6.03 5.08
N GLN A 688 1.43 -6.69 4.55
CA GLN A 688 1.33 -8.00 3.91
C GLN A 688 1.06 -9.10 4.93
N GLY A 689 0.38 -10.16 4.50
CA GLY A 689 0.11 -11.35 5.33
C GLY A 689 -0.94 -11.16 6.42
N VAL A 690 -1.81 -10.15 6.30
CA VAL A 690 -2.94 -9.97 7.22
C VAL A 690 -4.02 -11.02 6.93
N LYS A 691 -4.50 -11.66 7.99
CA LYS A 691 -5.61 -12.62 7.96
C LYS A 691 -6.75 -12.12 8.84
N TYR A 692 -8.00 -12.34 8.41
CA TYR A 692 -9.19 -11.93 9.14
C TYR A 692 -10.00 -13.14 9.58
N TYR A 693 -10.56 -13.07 10.79
CA TYR A 693 -11.37 -14.14 11.36
C TYR A 693 -12.65 -13.57 11.95
N HIS A 694 -13.75 -14.30 11.82
CA HIS A 694 -15.03 -13.92 12.41
C HIS A 694 -15.61 -15.03 13.29
N SER A 695 -16.41 -14.64 14.28
CA SER A 695 -17.23 -15.52 15.13
C SER A 695 -18.54 -14.81 15.45
N VAL A 696 -19.65 -15.54 15.40
CA VAL A 696 -20.99 -15.01 15.68
C VAL A 696 -21.55 -15.74 16.88
N THR A 697 -22.03 -15.00 17.87
CA THR A 697 -22.80 -15.52 19.01
C THR A 697 -24.28 -15.19 18.82
N THR A 698 -25.12 -16.22 18.95
CA THR A 698 -26.59 -16.13 18.91
C THR A 698 -27.18 -16.87 20.10
N ASP A 699 -28.50 -16.83 20.25
CA ASP A 699 -29.21 -17.62 21.26
C ASP A 699 -29.02 -19.14 21.08
N LYS A 700 -28.65 -19.59 19.87
CA LYS A 700 -28.34 -21.00 19.56
C LYS A 700 -26.92 -21.41 19.96
N GLY A 701 -26.06 -20.46 20.34
CA GLY A 701 -24.66 -20.69 20.69
C GLY A 701 -23.67 -19.82 19.90
N THR A 702 -22.39 -20.10 20.08
CA THR A 702 -21.27 -19.37 19.47
C THR A 702 -20.60 -20.21 18.39
N THR A 703 -20.36 -19.61 17.22
CA THR A 703 -19.59 -20.27 16.17
C THR A 703 -18.09 -20.23 16.46
N ASP A 704 -17.36 -21.27 16.03
CA ASP A 704 -15.90 -21.22 15.98
C ASP A 704 -15.38 -20.07 15.11
N TRP A 705 -14.12 -19.68 15.32
CA TRP A 705 -13.44 -18.69 14.49
C TRP A 705 -13.22 -19.21 13.08
N LYS A 706 -13.75 -18.52 12.08
CA LYS A 706 -13.56 -18.85 10.67
C LYS A 706 -12.73 -17.77 9.98
N GLU A 707 -11.70 -18.17 9.24
CA GLU A 707 -10.91 -17.28 8.37
C GLU A 707 -11.77 -16.89 7.16
N PHE A 708 -11.68 -15.62 6.73
CA PHE A 708 -12.43 -15.09 5.58
C PHE A 708 -11.60 -14.00 4.88
N THR A 709 -11.93 -13.69 3.62
CA THR A 709 -11.23 -12.66 2.84
C THR A 709 -11.93 -11.30 2.93
N PRO A 710 -11.22 -10.16 2.73
CA PRO A 710 -11.81 -8.83 2.84
C PRO A 710 -13.02 -8.52 1.94
N ASP A 711 -13.11 -9.20 0.80
CA ASP A 711 -14.18 -9.09 -0.18
C ASP A 711 -15.40 -9.97 0.13
N GLU A 712 -15.24 -10.97 1.00
CA GLU A 712 -16.34 -11.83 1.45
C GLU A 712 -17.31 -11.09 2.37
N VAL A 713 -18.61 -11.39 2.20
CA VAL A 713 -19.69 -10.85 3.02
C VAL A 713 -20.14 -11.91 4.02
N ILE A 714 -20.15 -11.57 5.31
CA ILE A 714 -20.69 -12.44 6.35
C ILE A 714 -22.18 -12.14 6.51
N LEU A 715 -23.03 -13.12 6.21
CA LEU A 715 -24.48 -12.98 6.28
C LEU A 715 -25.02 -13.39 7.67
N LEU A 716 -25.77 -12.50 8.31
CA LEU A 716 -26.51 -12.76 9.55
C LEU A 716 -28.00 -12.97 9.24
N THR A 717 -28.48 -14.19 9.49
CA THR A 717 -29.87 -14.60 9.21
C THR A 717 -30.67 -15.00 10.45
N GLU A 718 -29.98 -15.26 11.57
CA GLU A 718 -30.63 -15.79 12.77
C GLU A 718 -31.43 -14.71 13.49
N PRO A 719 -32.74 -14.89 13.73
CA PRO A 719 -33.53 -13.96 14.55
C PRO A 719 -33.01 -13.89 15.99
N GLY A 720 -33.24 -12.76 16.65
CA GLY A 720 -32.74 -12.49 18.00
C GLY A 720 -31.41 -11.72 18.00
N GLN A 721 -30.73 -11.73 19.14
CA GLN A 721 -29.48 -11.00 19.31
C GLN A 721 -28.33 -11.73 18.62
N ASN A 722 -27.65 -11.04 17.72
CA ASN A 722 -26.44 -11.49 17.04
C ASN A 722 -25.27 -10.62 17.51
N ILE A 723 -24.26 -11.24 18.12
CA ILE A 723 -23.01 -10.58 18.51
C ILE A 723 -21.93 -11.04 17.52
N ILE A 724 -21.55 -10.16 16.60
CA ILE A 724 -20.49 -10.40 15.63
C ILE A 724 -19.16 -9.92 16.20
N LYS A 725 -18.15 -10.78 16.14
CA LYS A 725 -16.77 -10.50 16.54
C LYS A 725 -15.85 -10.74 15.37
N ILE A 726 -15.06 -9.73 14.99
CA ILE A 726 -14.06 -9.84 13.93
C ILE A 726 -12.69 -9.44 14.47
N LYS A 727 -11.67 -10.26 14.22
CA LYS A 727 -10.26 -9.98 14.57
C LYS A 727 -9.34 -10.14 13.37
N SER A 728 -8.18 -9.50 13.44
CA SER A 728 -7.11 -9.61 12.45
C SER A 728 -5.82 -10.13 13.09
N ALA A 729 -5.06 -10.93 12.36
CA ALA A 729 -3.72 -11.37 12.73
C ALA A 729 -2.73 -11.11 11.59
N GLY A 730 -1.46 -10.86 11.93
CA GLY A 730 -0.41 -10.54 10.95
C GLY A 730 -0.40 -9.07 10.52
N GLY A 731 0.47 -8.75 9.55
CA GLY A 731 0.72 -7.38 9.08
C GLY A 731 0.95 -6.39 10.21
N PHE A 732 0.22 -5.27 10.18
CA PHE A 732 0.34 -4.20 11.18
C PHE A 732 -0.69 -4.31 12.30
N SER A 733 -1.40 -5.43 12.43
CA SER A 733 -2.45 -5.61 13.45
C SER A 733 -1.95 -5.18 14.83
N ALA A 734 -2.66 -4.23 15.44
CA ALA A 734 -2.32 -3.67 16.75
C ALA A 734 -2.91 -4.47 17.92
N SER A 735 -3.84 -5.40 17.67
CA SER A 735 -4.46 -6.18 18.74
C SER A 735 -5.07 -7.46 18.20
N ASP A 736 -4.98 -8.54 18.98
CA ASP A 736 -5.74 -9.77 18.73
C ASP A 736 -7.16 -9.70 19.31
N LEU A 737 -7.49 -8.61 20.02
CA LEU A 737 -8.84 -8.38 20.54
C LEU A 737 -9.82 -8.10 19.40
N PRO A 738 -10.97 -8.80 19.36
CA PRO A 738 -11.92 -8.61 18.29
C PRO A 738 -12.71 -7.30 18.43
N VAL A 739 -12.96 -6.65 17.29
CA VAL A 739 -13.98 -5.62 17.18
C VAL A 739 -15.35 -6.29 17.25
N THR A 740 -16.14 -5.91 18.27
CA THR A 740 -17.43 -6.50 18.56
C THR A 740 -18.55 -5.51 18.27
N LYS A 741 -19.53 -5.93 17.47
CA LYS A 741 -20.79 -5.20 17.25
C LYS A 741 -21.95 -6.15 17.50
N THR A 742 -23.05 -5.59 17.94
CA THR A 742 -24.28 -6.35 18.20
C THR A 742 -25.37 -5.86 17.27
N ILE A 743 -26.26 -6.74 16.82
CA ILE A 743 -27.47 -6.38 16.09
C ILE A 743 -28.60 -7.32 16.52
N THR A 744 -29.82 -6.82 16.65
CA THR A 744 -30.99 -7.69 16.90
C THR A 744 -31.79 -7.83 15.61
N ILE A 745 -31.88 -9.04 15.07
CA ILE A 745 -32.71 -9.33 13.89
C ILE A 745 -34.11 -9.67 14.38
N GLU A 746 -35.11 -8.88 13.98
CA GLU A 746 -36.50 -9.12 14.39
C GLU A 746 -37.04 -10.40 13.74
N LYS A 747 -37.70 -11.23 14.56
CA LYS A 747 -38.41 -12.42 14.06
C LYS A 747 -39.65 -11.94 13.31
N ARG A 748 -39.60 -12.05 11.97
CA ARG A 748 -40.71 -11.66 11.09
C ARG A 748 -41.89 -12.64 11.20
N ILE A 749 -43.06 -12.14 10.83
CA ILE A 749 -44.27 -12.90 10.54
C ILE A 749 -44.04 -13.67 9.24
N GLU A 750 -44.28 -14.98 9.27
CA GLU A 750 -44.16 -15.87 8.12
C GLU A 750 -45.52 -16.17 7.47
N SER A 751 -46.61 -16.13 8.26
CA SER A 751 -47.97 -16.20 7.72
C SER A 751 -48.99 -15.47 8.60
N ILE A 752 -50.03 -14.98 7.96
CA ILE A 752 -51.23 -14.41 8.60
C ILE A 752 -52.48 -15.10 8.04
N SER A 753 -53.42 -15.46 8.90
CA SER A 753 -54.71 -16.02 8.50
C SER A 753 -55.84 -15.44 9.33
N VAL A 754 -57.03 -15.37 8.73
CA VAL A 754 -58.25 -14.87 9.39
C VAL A 754 -59.27 -16.01 9.44
N SER A 755 -59.96 -16.18 10.57
CA SER A 755 -61.01 -17.18 10.75
C SER A 755 -62.23 -16.59 11.47
N PRO A 756 -63.48 -16.86 11.02
CA PRO A 756 -63.84 -17.71 9.88
C PRO A 756 -63.59 -17.03 8.51
N ASP A 757 -63.44 -17.83 7.44
CA ASP A 757 -63.41 -17.38 6.04
C ASP A 757 -64.42 -18.21 5.23
N PRO A 758 -65.56 -17.63 4.78
CA PRO A 758 -65.95 -16.21 4.88
C PRO A 758 -66.49 -15.81 6.27
N ILE A 759 -66.50 -14.50 6.55
CA ILE A 759 -67.19 -13.91 7.72
C ILE A 759 -68.64 -13.61 7.31
N GLU A 760 -69.62 -14.22 7.99
CA GLU A 760 -71.05 -13.97 7.74
C GLU A 760 -71.67 -13.13 8.88
N VAL A 761 -72.49 -12.12 8.54
CA VAL A 761 -73.16 -11.25 9.51
C VAL A 761 -74.51 -10.78 8.97
N GLU A 762 -75.51 -10.59 9.83
CA GLU A 762 -76.79 -9.97 9.45
C GLU A 762 -76.73 -8.44 9.57
N VAL A 763 -77.53 -7.71 8.78
CA VAL A 763 -77.62 -6.25 8.88
C VAL A 763 -77.95 -5.82 10.31
N GLY A 764 -77.19 -4.88 10.85
CA GLY A 764 -77.35 -4.36 12.21
C GLY A 764 -76.74 -5.23 13.31
N LYS A 765 -76.22 -6.42 13.00
CA LYS A 765 -75.52 -7.30 13.94
C LYS A 765 -74.00 -7.20 13.80
N THR A 766 -73.29 -7.84 14.72
CA THR A 766 -71.82 -7.94 14.71
C THR A 766 -71.38 -9.40 14.67
N ALA A 767 -70.33 -9.68 13.91
CA ALA A 767 -69.65 -10.98 13.87
C ALA A 767 -68.19 -10.81 14.33
N ALA A 768 -67.66 -11.75 15.11
CA ALA A 768 -66.26 -11.73 15.53
C ALA A 768 -65.37 -12.49 14.52
N PHE A 769 -64.13 -12.07 14.38
CA PHE A 769 -63.09 -12.80 13.64
C PHE A 769 -61.81 -12.90 14.45
N GLN A 770 -60.99 -13.89 14.14
CA GLN A 770 -59.69 -14.11 14.78
C GLN A 770 -58.56 -13.93 13.76
N LEU A 771 -57.51 -13.23 14.17
CA LEU A 771 -56.26 -13.10 13.43
C LEU A 771 -55.22 -14.05 14.03
N VAL A 772 -54.67 -14.94 13.22
CA VAL A 772 -53.60 -15.85 13.61
C VAL A 772 -52.33 -15.42 12.90
N ILE A 773 -51.27 -15.19 13.68
CA ILE A 773 -49.92 -14.83 13.21
C ILE A 773 -49.02 -16.02 13.51
N LEU A 774 -48.31 -16.52 12.50
CA LEU A 774 -47.25 -17.52 12.68
C LEU A 774 -45.91 -16.96 12.17
N PRO A 775 -44.80 -17.19 12.90
CA PRO A 775 -44.75 -17.84 14.20
C PRO A 775 -45.34 -16.94 15.30
N ALA A 776 -45.90 -17.55 16.34
CA ALA A 776 -46.63 -16.83 17.39
C ALA A 776 -45.74 -15.91 18.24
N ASP A 777 -44.42 -16.07 18.17
CA ASP A 777 -43.39 -15.27 18.83
C ASP A 777 -42.70 -14.27 17.88
N ALA A 778 -43.32 -13.93 16.75
CA ALA A 778 -42.88 -12.81 15.91
C ALA A 778 -42.67 -11.53 16.75
N THR A 779 -41.61 -10.79 16.48
CA THR A 779 -41.17 -9.66 17.32
C THR A 779 -42.12 -8.46 17.18
N ASN A 780 -42.53 -8.12 15.95
CA ASN A 780 -43.56 -7.12 15.67
C ASN A 780 -44.83 -7.81 15.18
N LYS A 781 -45.88 -7.80 16.02
CA LYS A 781 -47.19 -8.41 15.73
C LYS A 781 -48.25 -7.42 15.26
N ASN A 782 -47.86 -6.16 15.00
CA ASN A 782 -48.80 -5.15 14.57
C ASN A 782 -49.26 -5.41 13.13
N LEU A 783 -50.58 -5.36 12.93
CA LEU A 783 -51.23 -5.56 11.64
C LEU A 783 -52.03 -4.31 11.29
N ASN A 784 -52.12 -4.01 10.00
CA ASN A 784 -53.02 -3.00 9.47
C ASN A 784 -54.22 -3.70 8.85
N THR A 785 -55.40 -3.51 9.44
CA THR A 785 -56.65 -4.18 9.04
C THR A 785 -57.65 -3.15 8.52
N THR A 786 -58.17 -3.38 7.32
CA THR A 786 -59.13 -2.48 6.66
C THR A 786 -60.26 -3.27 6.00
N VAL A 787 -61.41 -2.61 5.77
CA VAL A 787 -62.53 -3.17 4.97
C VAL A 787 -62.63 -2.40 3.66
N SER A 788 -62.72 -3.12 2.54
CA SER A 788 -62.67 -2.53 1.19
C SER A 788 -63.83 -1.59 0.90
N ASN A 789 -65.05 -1.99 1.26
CA ASN A 789 -66.25 -1.14 1.16
C ASN A 789 -66.91 -1.01 2.55
N THR A 790 -66.76 0.18 3.14
CA THR A 790 -67.26 0.53 4.47
C THR A 790 -68.77 0.78 4.54
N ASP A 791 -69.43 0.88 3.39
CA ASP A 791 -70.89 1.04 3.32
C ASP A 791 -71.59 -0.32 3.52
N ILE A 792 -70.94 -1.41 3.11
CA ILE A 792 -71.45 -2.78 3.29
C ILE A 792 -71.18 -3.29 4.71
N ALA A 793 -69.95 -3.12 5.22
CA ALA A 793 -69.57 -3.56 6.56
C ALA A 793 -68.44 -2.69 7.16
N ALA A 794 -68.31 -2.64 8.48
CA ALA A 794 -67.27 -1.87 9.16
C ALA A 794 -66.65 -2.61 10.35
N ILE A 795 -65.36 -2.37 10.62
CA ILE A 795 -64.68 -2.91 11.81
C ILE A 795 -65.16 -2.18 13.05
N VAL A 796 -65.53 -2.92 14.09
CA VAL A 796 -65.99 -2.44 15.39
C VAL A 796 -65.21 -3.19 16.48
N ASN A 797 -64.75 -2.49 17.52
CA ASN A 797 -64.03 -3.08 18.65
C ASN A 797 -62.81 -3.96 18.27
N GLY A 798 -62.07 -3.57 17.23
CA GLY A 798 -60.83 -4.22 16.79
C GLY A 798 -61.04 -5.48 15.95
N ASN A 799 -61.61 -6.54 16.54
CA ASN A 799 -61.73 -7.87 15.93
C ASN A 799 -63.19 -8.29 15.67
N SER A 800 -64.07 -7.32 15.43
CA SER A 800 -65.46 -7.59 15.07
C SER A 800 -65.89 -6.76 13.86
N ILE A 801 -66.79 -7.33 13.05
CA ILE A 801 -67.37 -6.70 11.86
C ILE A 801 -68.84 -6.44 12.10
N ASN A 802 -69.29 -5.21 11.89
CA ASN A 802 -70.69 -4.83 11.84
C ASN A 802 -71.20 -4.86 10.40
N GLY A 803 -72.30 -5.57 10.15
CA GLY A 803 -73.01 -5.56 8.86
C GLY A 803 -73.91 -4.33 8.74
N ARG A 804 -73.78 -3.57 7.65
CA ARG A 804 -74.53 -2.31 7.42
C ARG A 804 -75.55 -2.41 6.31
N THR A 805 -75.17 -2.95 5.16
CA THR A 805 -76.06 -3.09 4.00
C THR A 805 -75.84 -4.47 3.37
N PRO A 806 -76.90 -5.16 2.89
CA PRO A 806 -76.75 -6.46 2.25
C PRO A 806 -75.75 -6.39 1.08
N GLY A 807 -74.83 -7.34 1.03
CA GLY A 807 -73.77 -7.35 0.01
C GLY A 807 -72.52 -8.11 0.44
N ILE A 808 -71.51 -8.08 -0.44
CA ILE A 808 -70.20 -8.72 -0.21
C ILE A 808 -69.11 -7.64 -0.24
N THR A 809 -68.25 -7.64 0.78
CA THR A 809 -67.05 -6.78 0.87
C THR A 809 -65.86 -7.63 1.34
N GLU A 810 -64.65 -7.08 1.35
CA GLU A 810 -63.44 -7.80 1.77
C GLU A 810 -62.80 -7.17 3.01
N LEU A 811 -62.39 -8.00 3.95
CA LEU A 811 -61.43 -7.66 5.00
C LEU A 811 -60.02 -7.86 4.46
N ILE A 812 -59.18 -6.82 4.54
CA ILE A 812 -57.76 -6.86 4.14
C ILE A 812 -56.89 -6.68 5.38
N VAL A 813 -55.99 -7.62 5.63
CA VAL A 813 -55.03 -7.57 6.74
C VAL A 813 -53.62 -7.55 6.16
N LYS A 814 -52.81 -6.55 6.53
CA LYS A 814 -51.42 -6.39 6.07
C LYS A 814 -50.46 -6.39 7.24
N THR A 815 -49.30 -7.02 7.08
CA THR A 815 -48.23 -6.96 8.08
C THR A 815 -47.50 -5.61 8.07
N THR A 816 -46.95 -5.22 9.23
CA THR A 816 -46.18 -3.96 9.39
C THR A 816 -44.72 -4.20 9.78
N ASP A 817 -44.32 -5.46 9.92
CA ASP A 817 -42.97 -5.91 10.31
C ASP A 817 -41.97 -5.97 9.16
N GLY A 818 -42.40 -5.60 7.95
CA GLY A 818 -41.58 -5.62 6.72
C GLY A 818 -41.68 -6.90 5.90
N SER A 819 -42.41 -7.93 6.36
CA SER A 819 -42.66 -9.17 5.60
C SER A 819 -43.52 -8.97 4.35
N LYS A 820 -44.27 -7.86 4.27
CA LYS A 820 -45.17 -7.51 3.16
C LYS A 820 -46.23 -8.58 2.85
N LEU A 821 -46.67 -9.32 3.87
CA LEU A 821 -47.73 -10.32 3.75
C LEU A 821 -49.12 -9.67 3.82
N GLU A 822 -50.07 -10.27 3.10
CA GLU A 822 -51.44 -9.80 3.00
C GLU A 822 -52.42 -10.98 3.05
N ALA A 823 -53.47 -10.89 3.88
CA ALA A 823 -54.59 -11.82 3.92
C ALA A 823 -55.89 -11.10 3.54
N ARG A 824 -56.71 -11.76 2.72
CA ARG A 824 -58.02 -11.26 2.26
C ARG A 824 -59.10 -12.28 2.57
N VAL A 825 -60.16 -11.83 3.23
CA VAL A 825 -61.32 -12.67 3.57
C VAL A 825 -62.62 -11.96 3.21
N ARG A 826 -63.57 -12.71 2.64
CA ARG A 826 -64.88 -12.16 2.26
C ARG A 826 -65.76 -11.95 3.48
N ILE A 827 -66.45 -10.82 3.51
CA ILE A 827 -67.52 -10.49 4.45
C ILE A 827 -68.84 -10.55 3.69
N ILE A 828 -69.78 -11.38 4.14
CA ILE A 828 -71.12 -11.56 3.54
C ILE A 828 -72.15 -11.00 4.52
N VAL A 829 -72.84 -9.92 4.13
CA VAL A 829 -73.92 -9.31 4.91
C VAL A 829 -75.28 -9.78 4.41
N LYS A 830 -76.03 -10.49 5.26
CA LYS A 830 -77.35 -11.08 4.96
C LYS A 830 -78.51 -10.20 5.45
N ASP A 831 -79.64 -10.28 4.76
CA ASP A 831 -80.89 -9.57 5.08
C ASP A 831 -81.55 -10.15 6.36
N PRO A 832 -82.04 -9.33 7.31
CA PRO A 832 -82.73 -9.80 8.51
C PRO A 832 -84.05 -10.52 8.19
N TYR A 833 -84.25 -11.70 8.79
CA TYR A 833 -85.53 -12.44 8.71
C TYR A 833 -86.63 -11.77 9.55
N ILE A 834 -87.82 -11.56 8.97
CA ILE A 834 -89.00 -10.95 9.64
C ILE A 834 -90.14 -11.99 9.69
N GLY A 835 -90.53 -12.46 10.88
CA GLY A 835 -91.64 -13.40 11.05
C GLY A 835 -93.02 -12.74 10.94
N LEU A 836 -94.02 -13.50 10.49
CA LEU A 836 -95.44 -13.09 10.52
C LEU A 836 -96.00 -13.32 11.92
N GLU A 837 -96.38 -12.25 12.62
CA GLU A 837 -96.82 -12.34 14.02
C GLU A 837 -98.32 -12.68 14.12
N GLU A 838 -99.14 -12.15 13.22
CA GLU A 838 -100.60 -12.23 13.32
C GLU A 838 -101.27 -12.22 11.95
N ILE A 839 -102.36 -12.98 11.82
CA ILE A 839 -103.36 -12.81 10.76
C ILE A 839 -104.71 -12.44 11.39
N LYS A 840 -105.50 -11.62 10.70
CA LYS A 840 -106.84 -11.15 11.14
C LYS A 840 -107.82 -11.13 9.99
N PHE A 841 -109.10 -11.39 10.24
CA PHE A 841 -110.15 -11.11 9.25
C PHE A 841 -110.50 -9.63 9.21
N LYS A 842 -110.81 -9.11 8.03
CA LYS A 842 -111.19 -7.70 7.79
C LYS A 842 -112.47 -7.29 8.52
N LYS A 843 -113.35 -8.25 8.87
CA LYS A 843 -114.62 -8.04 9.58
C LYS A 843 -114.86 -9.20 10.55
N PRO A 844 -115.57 -8.98 11.67
CA PRO A 844 -115.91 -10.05 12.62
C PRO A 844 -117.04 -10.96 12.09
N VAL A 845 -117.92 -10.43 11.23
CA VAL A 845 -119.02 -11.15 10.61
C VAL A 845 -119.06 -10.84 9.12
N PHE A 846 -119.16 -11.88 8.29
CA PHE A 846 -119.37 -11.80 6.86
C PHE A 846 -120.74 -12.38 6.51
N LYS A 847 -121.49 -11.69 5.66
CA LYS A 847 -122.79 -12.17 5.16
C LYS A 847 -122.59 -12.64 3.73
N LEU A 848 -122.91 -13.90 3.48
CA LEU A 848 -122.84 -14.53 2.17
C LEU A 848 -124.25 -14.86 1.67
N ASN A 849 -124.50 -14.60 0.40
CA ASN A 849 -125.72 -15.09 -0.26
C ASN A 849 -125.53 -16.56 -0.65
N LEU A 850 -126.63 -17.32 -0.76
CA LEU A 850 -126.57 -18.72 -1.18
C LEU A 850 -125.82 -18.86 -2.52
N ASN A 851 -124.87 -19.80 -2.59
CA ASN A 851 -123.92 -20.03 -3.69
C ASN A 851 -122.82 -18.97 -3.90
N GLU A 852 -122.70 -17.96 -3.03
CA GLU A 852 -121.61 -16.98 -3.08
C GLU A 852 -120.26 -17.64 -2.75
N LYS A 853 -119.23 -17.33 -3.55
CA LYS A 853 -117.85 -17.84 -3.41
C LYS A 853 -116.87 -16.69 -3.17
N ILE A 854 -116.08 -16.76 -2.10
CA ILE A 854 -115.08 -15.72 -1.73
C ILE A 854 -113.71 -16.34 -1.42
N ALA A 855 -112.62 -15.70 -1.84
CA ALA A 855 -111.25 -16.15 -1.55
C ALA A 855 -110.83 -15.76 -0.13
N ILE A 856 -110.20 -16.68 0.62
CA ILE A 856 -109.84 -16.44 2.02
C ILE A 856 -108.86 -15.27 2.19
N GLU A 857 -107.88 -15.15 1.31
CA GLU A 857 -106.86 -14.09 1.39
C GLU A 857 -107.47 -12.70 1.17
N SER A 858 -108.54 -12.62 0.35
CA SER A 858 -109.21 -11.35 0.08
C SER A 858 -109.92 -10.77 1.31
N VAL A 859 -110.09 -11.57 2.37
CA VAL A 859 -110.74 -11.18 3.62
C VAL A 859 -109.79 -11.18 4.83
N LEU A 860 -108.49 -11.43 4.64
CA LEU A 860 -107.47 -11.42 5.69
C LEU A 860 -106.57 -10.17 5.65
N ILE A 861 -105.90 -9.89 6.77
CA ILE A 861 -104.86 -8.88 7.01
C ILE A 861 -103.68 -9.60 7.66
N PHE A 862 -102.46 -9.36 7.17
CA PHE A 862 -101.20 -9.94 7.65
C PHE A 862 -100.39 -8.88 8.41
N ASN A 863 -99.96 -9.18 9.64
CA ASN A 863 -99.20 -8.28 10.50
C ASN A 863 -97.90 -8.96 11.00
N PRO A 864 -96.72 -8.33 10.85
CA PRO A 864 -96.49 -7.14 10.03
C PRO A 864 -96.69 -7.44 8.54
N ASP A 865 -97.02 -6.42 7.74
CA ASP A 865 -97.29 -6.61 6.31
C ASP A 865 -96.04 -7.00 5.50
N ASN A 866 -94.84 -6.86 6.05
CA ASN A 866 -93.57 -7.15 5.39
C ASN A 866 -92.94 -8.47 5.90
N ALA A 867 -93.72 -9.29 6.59
CA ALA A 867 -93.30 -10.62 7.00
C ALA A 867 -92.76 -11.41 5.79
N THR A 868 -91.64 -12.10 6.00
CA THR A 868 -90.91 -12.83 4.96
C THR A 868 -91.68 -14.06 4.46
N ASN A 869 -92.68 -14.56 5.20
CA ASN A 869 -93.57 -15.67 4.81
C ASN A 869 -95.04 -15.39 5.22
N LYS A 870 -96.01 -15.50 4.29
CA LYS A 870 -97.45 -15.19 4.51
C LYS A 870 -98.42 -16.28 4.07
N GLU A 871 -97.92 -17.46 3.74
CA GLU A 871 -98.73 -18.53 3.16
C GLU A 871 -99.80 -19.04 4.13
N ILE A 872 -101.04 -19.24 3.64
CA ILE A 872 -102.15 -19.84 4.41
C ILE A 872 -102.21 -21.33 4.10
N VAL A 873 -101.97 -22.16 5.10
CA VAL A 873 -101.83 -23.61 4.93
C VAL A 873 -103.10 -24.38 5.29
N GLU A 874 -104.00 -23.80 6.10
CA GLU A 874 -105.21 -24.48 6.54
C GLU A 874 -106.39 -23.51 6.69
N VAL A 875 -107.57 -23.93 6.20
CA VAL A 875 -108.84 -23.23 6.41
C VAL A 875 -109.93 -24.22 6.79
N ALA A 876 -110.58 -24.00 7.93
CA ALA A 876 -111.60 -24.88 8.48
C ALA A 876 -112.91 -24.12 8.73
N SER A 877 -114.04 -24.81 8.55
CA SER A 877 -115.40 -24.28 8.78
C SER A 877 -116.10 -25.15 9.81
N THR A 878 -116.69 -24.55 10.85
CA THR A 878 -117.35 -25.31 11.94
C THR A 878 -118.66 -25.97 11.50
N VAL A 879 -119.32 -25.40 10.50
CA VAL A 879 -120.52 -25.97 9.85
C VAL A 879 -120.30 -26.01 8.33
N PRO A 880 -119.58 -27.02 7.80
CA PRO A 880 -119.28 -27.15 6.37
C PRO A 880 -120.53 -27.18 5.49
N GLY A 881 -121.65 -27.68 6.03
CA GLY A 881 -122.93 -27.70 5.33
C GLY A 881 -123.56 -26.33 5.11
N SER A 882 -123.14 -25.29 5.84
CA SER A 882 -123.56 -23.90 5.65
C SER A 882 -122.52 -23.13 4.82
N VAL A 883 -121.25 -23.20 5.22
CA VAL A 883 -120.12 -22.59 4.49
C VAL A 883 -119.07 -23.66 4.23
N ALA A 884 -118.95 -24.11 2.98
CA ALA A 884 -117.97 -25.08 2.56
C ALA A 884 -116.62 -24.41 2.26
N VAL A 885 -115.52 -25.05 2.65
CA VAL A 885 -114.17 -24.65 2.25
C VAL A 885 -113.78 -25.47 1.02
N LYS A 886 -113.41 -24.81 -0.07
CA LYS A 886 -112.93 -25.45 -1.31
C LYS A 886 -111.55 -24.92 -1.62
N GLU A 887 -110.60 -25.84 -1.74
CA GLU A 887 -109.25 -25.52 -2.20
C GLU A 887 -109.19 -25.70 -3.72
N GLU A 888 -108.76 -24.67 -4.44
CA GLU A 888 -108.58 -24.69 -5.89
C GLU A 888 -107.24 -24.03 -6.23
N ASN A 889 -106.33 -24.77 -6.89
CA ASN A 889 -105.00 -24.29 -7.28
C ASN A 889 -104.18 -23.67 -6.13
N GLY A 890 -104.19 -24.31 -4.95
CA GLY A 890 -103.46 -23.85 -3.76
C GLY A 890 -104.07 -22.62 -3.07
N ASN A 891 -105.27 -22.18 -3.47
CA ASN A 891 -105.99 -21.10 -2.82
C ASN A 891 -107.28 -21.62 -2.17
N TYR A 892 -107.54 -21.17 -0.95
CA TYR A 892 -108.77 -21.52 -0.24
C TYR A 892 -109.91 -20.53 -0.55
N TYR A 893 -111.07 -21.09 -0.90
CA TYR A 893 -112.32 -20.38 -1.13
C TYR A 893 -113.40 -20.84 -0.17
N LEU A 894 -114.26 -19.92 0.26
CA LEU A 894 -115.46 -20.20 1.04
C LEU A 894 -116.67 -20.14 0.13
N VAL A 895 -117.52 -21.16 0.17
CA VAL A 895 -118.74 -21.27 -0.65
C VAL A 895 -119.94 -21.42 0.27
N ALA A 896 -120.93 -20.55 0.14
CA ALA A 896 -122.18 -20.63 0.90
C ALA A 896 -123.11 -21.71 0.31
N GLU A 897 -123.39 -22.79 1.05
CA GLU A 897 -124.14 -23.95 0.54
C GLU A 897 -125.54 -24.09 1.15
N LYS A 898 -125.76 -23.70 2.41
CA LYS A 898 -127.09 -23.69 3.06
C LYS A 898 -127.21 -22.53 4.04
N ALA A 899 -128.43 -22.06 4.26
CA ALA A 899 -128.70 -21.03 5.26
C ALA A 899 -128.28 -21.48 6.66
N GLY A 900 -127.57 -20.61 7.38
CA GLY A 900 -127.01 -20.90 8.69
C GLY A 900 -125.75 -20.08 9.00
N TYR A 901 -125.16 -20.33 10.16
CA TYR A 901 -123.95 -19.67 10.62
C TYR A 901 -122.79 -20.68 10.66
N SER A 902 -121.62 -20.29 10.18
CA SER A 902 -120.39 -21.06 10.34
C SER A 902 -119.24 -20.15 10.76
N THR A 903 -118.45 -20.58 11.73
CA THR A 903 -117.18 -19.91 12.04
C THR A 903 -116.12 -20.50 11.14
N VAL A 904 -115.41 -19.63 10.40
CA VAL A 904 -114.28 -20.02 9.56
C VAL A 904 -112.99 -19.62 10.25
N THR A 905 -112.06 -20.56 10.37
CA THR A 905 -110.71 -20.36 10.90
C THR A 905 -109.69 -20.51 9.77
N ALA A 906 -108.77 -19.56 9.63
CA ALA A 906 -107.63 -19.62 8.73
C ALA A 906 -106.32 -19.63 9.53
N GLU A 907 -105.33 -20.39 9.07
CA GLU A 907 -104.03 -20.59 9.71
C GLU A 907 -102.88 -20.43 8.70
N ALA A 908 -101.89 -19.61 9.06
CA ALA A 908 -100.68 -19.41 8.29
C ALA A 908 -99.62 -20.50 8.57
N GLU A 909 -98.65 -20.65 7.67
CA GLU A 909 -97.51 -21.57 7.82
C GLU A 909 -96.71 -21.26 9.11
N GLU A 910 -96.03 -22.29 9.64
CA GLU A 910 -95.12 -22.18 10.77
C GLU A 910 -93.97 -21.18 10.51
N GLN A 911 -93.84 -20.18 11.37
CA GLN A 911 -92.74 -19.21 11.33
C GLN A 911 -91.46 -19.80 11.94
N ARG A 912 -90.27 -19.21 11.73
CA ARG A 912 -89.00 -19.74 12.31
C ARG A 912 -89.01 -19.83 13.84
N ASP A 913 -89.84 -19.03 14.51
CA ASP A 913 -90.05 -19.08 15.96
C ASP A 913 -91.07 -20.15 16.40
N LYS A 914 -91.55 -20.95 15.44
CA LYS A 914 -92.57 -22.00 15.57
C LYS A 914 -93.99 -21.50 15.82
N SER A 915 -94.24 -20.19 15.73
CA SER A 915 -95.61 -19.66 15.78
C SER A 915 -96.39 -20.01 14.51
N LYS A 916 -97.69 -20.25 14.64
CA LYS A 916 -98.64 -20.46 13.54
C LYS A 916 -99.79 -19.47 13.70
N PRO A 917 -99.69 -18.25 13.15
CA PRO A 917 -100.75 -17.26 13.26
C PRO A 917 -102.09 -17.80 12.75
N LYS A 918 -103.16 -17.66 13.54
CA LYS A 918 -104.53 -18.08 13.16
C LYS A 918 -105.55 -16.98 13.43
N ALA A 919 -106.59 -16.91 12.62
CA ALA A 919 -107.74 -16.03 12.84
C ALA A 919 -109.05 -16.77 12.60
N SER A 920 -110.13 -16.30 13.23
CA SER A 920 -111.48 -16.83 13.01
C SER A 920 -112.50 -15.70 12.85
N ALA A 921 -113.51 -15.90 12.00
CA ALA A 921 -114.64 -14.98 11.83
C ALA A 921 -115.93 -15.75 11.56
N LEU A 922 -117.07 -15.13 11.88
CA LEU A 922 -118.38 -15.72 11.65
C LEU A 922 -118.87 -15.43 10.22
N PHE A 923 -119.36 -16.43 9.53
CA PHE A 923 -119.97 -16.33 8.20
C PHE A 923 -121.45 -16.72 8.31
N GLU A 924 -122.34 -15.78 7.99
CA GLU A 924 -123.79 -15.93 7.98
C GLU A 924 -124.27 -16.12 6.55
N VAL A 925 -124.98 -17.22 6.28
CA VAL A 925 -125.65 -17.50 5.01
C VAL A 925 -127.16 -17.30 5.20
N SER A 926 -127.75 -16.37 4.46
CA SER A 926 -129.19 -16.04 4.56
C SER A 926 -129.94 -16.31 3.26
N ASP A 927 -131.13 -16.92 3.36
CA ASP A 927 -132.05 -17.21 2.25
C ASP A 927 -133.18 -16.16 2.26
N LYS A 928 -133.27 -15.30 1.24
CA LYS A 928 -134.19 -14.14 1.25
C LYS A 928 -135.43 -14.40 0.38
N GLN A 929 -136.60 -14.46 1.02
CA GLN A 929 -137.84 -13.87 0.50
C GLN A 929 -138.65 -13.20 1.62
N ALA A 930 -138.82 -11.87 1.48
CA ALA A 930 -139.80 -10.93 2.06
C ALA A 930 -140.03 -10.93 3.59
N GLY A 931 -140.07 -9.81 4.32
CA GLY A 931 -140.13 -8.39 3.97
C GLY A 931 -140.90 -7.64 5.08
N GLY A 932 -140.41 -6.46 5.47
CA GLY A 932 -141.11 -5.46 6.31
C GLY A 932 -141.30 -5.84 7.80
N ASP A 933 -141.43 -4.94 8.76
CA ASP A 933 -141.39 -3.48 8.77
C ASP A 933 -141.38 -3.05 10.26
N ASN A 934 -140.79 -1.88 10.53
CA ASN A 934 -141.06 -0.95 11.63
C ASN A 934 -141.24 -1.41 13.10
N GLY A 935 -140.38 -0.89 13.98
CA GLY A 935 -140.74 -0.67 15.39
C GLY A 935 -139.55 -0.45 16.33
N ALA A 936 -139.34 0.81 16.73
CA ALA A 936 -138.21 1.29 17.52
C ALA A 936 -138.41 1.20 19.05
N SER A 937 -137.32 1.06 19.81
CA SER A 937 -136.86 1.99 20.86
C SER A 937 -135.62 1.41 21.54
N GLY A 938 -134.58 2.23 21.71
CA GLY A 938 -133.26 1.79 22.15
C GLY A 938 -133.16 1.33 23.60
N GLU A 939 -132.01 0.74 23.91
CA GLU A 939 -131.06 1.21 24.94
C GLU A 939 -129.91 0.19 25.07
N GLY A 940 -128.71 0.70 25.39
CA GLY A 940 -127.73 -0.06 26.19
C GLY A 940 -126.68 -0.87 25.45
N ARG A 941 -125.49 -0.28 25.34
CA ARG A 941 -124.17 -0.92 25.19
C ARG A 941 -123.98 -2.13 26.13
N TRP A 942 -123.23 -3.16 25.71
CA TRP A 942 -121.82 -3.44 26.11
C TRP A 942 -121.13 -4.16 24.96
#